data_AF-A0A1B9Z3V2-F1
#
_entry.id   AF-A0A1B9Z3V2-F1
#
_cell.length_a   1.000
_cell.length_b   1.000
_cell.length_c   1.000
_cell.angle_alpha   90.00
_cell.angle_beta   90.00
_cell.angle_gamma   90.00
#
_symmetry.space_group_name_H-M   'P 1'
#
loop_
_entity.id
_entity.type
_entity.pdbx_description
1 polymer ?
#
loop_
_entity_poly.entity_id
_entity_poly.type
_entity_poly.pdbx_seq_one_letter_code
_entity_poly.pdbx_strand_id
1 'polypeptide(L)'
;MDRAAGSVPLLSLDAVVIDVETTGLDPRKARVIELAGVRLTAGKLVADGSFRQLVRPAGETIPAETTCIHGIDDAMVAGSPRFSEVWPRFDAFVGRAVVVGHMIGFDLAMLKRECELAGLPWSRPRTLDTRLLAEIAAPDLAGYELEKLSAWLGIDMVDRHSALGDAITTVRIFLALVPKLREHGIRTVAEAERACRALTAVLDDQVRSGWIEAVDAAARLDSEQTLKRFDSYAFRHRVGGIMRTPAIFVPPDATVGEALAQMADEKISAIYVRGLPPGPEVRAAEAGIVTERDVLRAVSRLGAQALQRPVAEIMSTPLAAVPADALVYRAIARMNRLKTRHLGVVDDAGHVAGALSTRDLLRLRAGDAISLGEEIDDAGDAHALSAAWAQLPRIARMLLAEGLSGRDIAEVISLELGALSRQAAVIAERMMRESGRGGPPCEYALLVLGSAGRGESLLAMDQDNAVIFAHGDPDGEEDRWFAELGTHVADILHEVGVPYCKGGVMAKNALWRGSVATWQDRVDKWITRSSPADLLSVDIFFDLRAVNGDGGFAVSVRQAAFAAAEGQVAFIKLLVENVSVPASLKFFGGIRTVAGRIDLKAAGLFGLVAWVRAMAIRYHVMERSTSARLGGVKARVRASESDLDALGEAQGTFLDLILSQQVEDIAHGIPPSNAVAVKRLSSRDLDRLRTALAAVSNIDELGRDLLFKD
;
A
#
# COMPACT_ATOMS: atom_id res chain seq x y z
N MET A 1 -11.64 -7.41 2.38
CA MET A 1 -11.31 -5.98 2.56
C MET A 1 -12.20 -5.36 3.63
N ASP A 2 -11.62 -4.69 4.62
CA ASP A 2 -12.39 -3.81 5.50
C ASP A 2 -12.67 -2.51 4.72
N ARG A 3 -13.85 -2.44 4.10
CA ARG A 3 -14.22 -1.37 3.17
C ARG A 3 -14.47 -0.01 3.86
N ALA A 4 -14.34 0.02 5.19
CA ALA A 4 -14.39 1.24 6.00
C ALA A 4 -13.05 1.57 6.68
N ALA A 5 -11.95 0.98 6.23
CA ALA A 5 -10.62 1.27 6.77
C ALA A 5 -10.16 2.71 6.47
N GLY A 6 -9.26 3.25 7.32
CA GLY A 6 -8.71 4.60 7.21
C GLY A 6 -8.13 4.93 5.83
N SER A 7 -7.39 3.99 5.27
CA SER A 7 -6.62 4.13 4.03
C SER A 7 -7.44 4.00 2.74
N VAL A 8 -8.76 3.78 2.82
CA VAL A 8 -9.60 3.64 1.63
C VAL A 8 -9.64 4.99 0.87
N PRO A 9 -9.38 5.01 -0.46
CA PRO A 9 -9.51 6.20 -1.28
C PRO A 9 -10.95 6.67 -1.35
N LEU A 10 -11.15 8.00 -1.34
CA LEU A 10 -12.47 8.61 -1.55
C LEU A 10 -13.01 8.32 -2.95
N LEU A 11 -12.12 8.22 -3.95
CA LEU A 11 -12.46 7.96 -5.36
C LEU A 11 -13.15 6.61 -5.59
N SER A 12 -12.87 5.62 -4.73
CA SER A 12 -13.41 4.27 -4.82
C SER A 12 -14.17 3.87 -3.55
N LEU A 13 -14.70 4.84 -2.81
CA LEU A 13 -15.30 4.59 -1.49
C LEU A 13 -16.63 3.84 -1.60
N ASP A 14 -16.77 2.80 -0.76
CA ASP A 14 -18.07 2.21 -0.43
C ASP A 14 -18.69 2.99 0.73
N ALA A 15 -19.81 3.66 0.47
CA ALA A 15 -20.48 4.52 1.43
C ALA A 15 -22.00 4.37 1.38
N VAL A 16 -22.65 4.81 2.44
CA VAL A 16 -24.09 5.08 2.43
C VAL A 16 -24.28 6.55 2.76
N VAL A 17 -24.83 7.30 1.82
CA VAL A 17 -25.27 8.68 2.06
C VAL A 17 -26.62 8.62 2.74
N ILE A 18 -26.80 9.29 3.88
CA ILE A 18 -28.07 9.31 4.60
C ILE A 18 -28.59 10.72 4.78
N ASP A 19 -29.90 10.81 4.96
CA ASP A 19 -30.63 12.01 5.34
C ASP A 19 -31.90 11.58 6.10
N VAL A 20 -32.36 12.39 7.06
CA VAL A 20 -33.60 12.16 7.81
C VAL A 20 -34.49 13.41 7.84
N GLU A 21 -35.79 13.20 7.65
CA GLU A 21 -36.79 14.24 7.93
C GLU A 21 -37.34 14.07 9.34
N THR A 22 -37.67 15.19 9.98
CA THR A 22 -38.03 15.22 11.40
C THR A 22 -39.19 16.16 11.69
N THR A 23 -39.85 15.96 12.85
CA THR A 23 -40.90 16.87 13.34
C THR A 23 -40.36 18.23 13.83
N GLY A 24 -39.03 18.45 13.82
CA GLY A 24 -38.42 19.71 14.24
C GLY A 24 -36.91 19.65 14.44
N LEU A 25 -36.29 20.80 14.69
CA LEU A 25 -34.83 20.95 14.73
C LEU A 25 -34.18 20.72 16.10
N ASP A 26 -34.93 20.39 17.16
CA ASP A 26 -34.38 20.08 18.48
C ASP A 26 -34.30 18.56 18.68
N PRO A 27 -33.10 17.94 18.62
CA PRO A 27 -32.96 16.48 18.72
C PRO A 27 -33.40 15.88 20.05
N ARG A 28 -33.65 16.71 21.07
CA ARG A 28 -34.15 16.25 22.38
C ARG A 28 -35.65 15.99 22.37
N LYS A 29 -36.37 16.63 21.45
CA LYS A 29 -37.84 16.63 21.37
C LYS A 29 -38.34 16.03 20.05
N ALA A 30 -37.74 16.42 18.94
CA ALA A 30 -38.18 16.03 17.62
C ALA A 30 -38.10 14.51 17.39
N ARG A 31 -38.92 14.05 16.44
CA ARG A 31 -39.09 12.65 16.05
C ARG A 31 -38.75 12.46 14.58
N VAL A 32 -38.19 11.31 14.24
CA VAL A 32 -37.90 10.96 12.84
C VAL A 32 -39.19 10.55 12.13
N ILE A 33 -39.44 11.14 10.96
CA ILE A 33 -40.64 10.89 10.13
C ILE A 33 -40.30 10.34 8.74
N GLU A 34 -39.06 10.46 8.29
CA GLU A 34 -38.55 9.77 7.11
C GLU A 34 -37.08 9.38 7.31
N LEU A 35 -36.69 8.20 6.82
CA LEU A 35 -35.29 7.83 6.67
C LEU A 35 -35.00 7.57 5.19
N ALA A 36 -33.91 8.13 4.70
CA ALA A 36 -33.36 7.77 3.40
C ALA A 36 -31.89 7.37 3.46
N GLY A 37 -31.50 6.53 2.51
CA GLY A 37 -30.12 6.11 2.32
C GLY A 37 -29.83 5.83 0.86
N VAL A 38 -28.66 6.22 0.38
CA VAL A 38 -28.20 6.02 -1.01
C VAL A 38 -26.84 5.36 -1.00
N ARG A 39 -26.70 4.21 -1.68
CA ARG A 39 -25.47 3.43 -1.69
C ARG A 39 -24.51 3.86 -2.79
N LEU A 40 -23.25 4.03 -2.38
CA LEU A 40 -22.08 4.05 -3.24
C LEU A 40 -21.37 2.71 -3.19
N THR A 41 -20.89 2.24 -4.33
CA THR A 41 -19.98 1.08 -4.43
C THR A 41 -18.86 1.41 -5.40
N ALA A 42 -17.62 1.24 -4.96
CA ALA A 42 -16.42 1.64 -5.69
C ALA A 42 -16.49 3.10 -6.19
N GLY A 43 -17.01 4.01 -5.36
CA GLY A 43 -17.17 5.43 -5.71
C GLY A 43 -18.24 5.72 -6.77
N LYS A 44 -19.07 4.73 -7.14
CA LYS A 44 -20.16 4.89 -8.12
C LYS A 44 -21.52 4.73 -7.46
N LEU A 45 -22.49 5.52 -7.91
CA LEU A 45 -23.88 5.41 -7.49
C LEU A 45 -24.49 4.09 -7.96
N VAL A 46 -25.09 3.34 -7.04
CA VAL A 46 -25.81 2.10 -7.38
C VAL A 46 -27.24 2.45 -7.78
N ALA A 47 -27.64 2.13 -9.01
CA ALA A 47 -28.94 2.53 -9.58
C ALA A 47 -30.15 2.14 -8.71
N ASP A 48 -30.16 0.92 -8.17
CA ASP A 48 -31.22 0.41 -7.27
C ASP A 48 -30.77 0.38 -5.80
N GLY A 49 -29.75 1.17 -5.46
CA GLY A 49 -29.09 1.15 -4.15
C GLY A 49 -29.71 2.11 -3.13
N SER A 50 -31.01 2.43 -3.23
CA SER A 50 -31.67 3.37 -2.34
C SER A 50 -32.54 2.69 -1.28
N PHE A 51 -32.64 3.32 -0.12
CA PHE A 51 -33.58 3.02 0.94
C PHE A 51 -34.40 4.28 1.20
N ARG A 52 -35.72 4.14 1.31
CA ARG A 52 -36.62 5.21 1.70
C ARG A 52 -37.76 4.62 2.53
N GLN A 53 -38.05 5.22 3.68
CA GLN A 53 -39.15 4.78 4.53
C GLN A 53 -39.71 5.94 5.34
N LEU A 54 -41.01 6.23 5.16
CA LEU A 54 -41.76 7.05 6.10
C LEU A 54 -41.92 6.32 7.43
N VAL A 55 -41.86 7.06 8.52
CA VAL A 55 -41.95 6.56 9.89
C VAL A 55 -43.06 7.27 10.63
N ARG A 56 -43.86 6.50 11.36
CA ARG A 56 -44.87 7.06 12.24
C ARG A 56 -44.23 7.54 13.55
N PRO A 57 -44.25 8.85 13.87
CA PRO A 57 -43.71 9.36 15.12
C PRO A 57 -44.59 8.91 16.30
N ALA A 58 -43.99 8.66 17.46
CA ALA A 58 -44.75 8.22 18.63
C ALA A 58 -45.18 9.40 19.52
N GLY A 59 -46.48 9.73 19.49
CA GLY A 59 -47.09 10.64 20.46
C GLY A 59 -46.92 12.14 20.16
N GLU A 60 -46.48 12.50 18.96
CA GLU A 60 -46.36 13.90 18.50
C GLU A 60 -47.02 14.05 17.12
N THR A 61 -47.76 15.14 16.94
CA THR A 61 -48.28 15.59 15.63
C THR A 61 -47.19 16.32 14.88
N ILE A 62 -47.11 16.15 13.56
CA ILE A 62 -46.15 16.86 12.72
C ILE A 62 -46.56 18.34 12.63
N PRO A 63 -45.71 19.30 13.05
CA PRO A 63 -46.05 20.72 12.95
C PRO A 63 -46.28 21.18 11.50
N ALA A 64 -47.24 22.09 11.31
CA ALA A 64 -47.52 22.67 9.98
C ALA A 64 -46.28 23.40 9.40
N GLU A 65 -45.49 24.03 10.26
CA GLU A 65 -44.26 24.74 9.86
C GLU A 65 -43.21 23.80 9.25
N THR A 66 -43.02 22.59 9.81
CA THR A 66 -42.09 21.60 9.23
C THR A 66 -42.71 20.91 8.02
N THR A 67 -44.02 20.65 8.05
CA THR A 67 -44.79 20.14 6.90
C THR A 67 -44.65 21.04 5.67
N CYS A 68 -44.61 22.37 5.84
CA CYS A 68 -44.37 23.32 4.75
C CYS A 68 -42.99 23.19 4.10
N ILE A 69 -42.01 22.60 4.81
CA ILE A 69 -40.65 22.39 4.30
C ILE A 69 -40.59 21.07 3.55
N HIS A 70 -40.86 19.96 4.24
CA HIS A 70 -40.65 18.61 3.71
C HIS A 70 -41.88 17.96 3.06
N GLY A 71 -43.06 18.59 3.18
CA GLY A 71 -44.30 18.12 2.54
C GLY A 71 -44.90 16.84 3.15
N ILE A 72 -44.48 16.42 4.35
CA ILE A 72 -44.96 15.20 5.02
C ILE A 72 -45.93 15.60 6.13
N ASP A 73 -47.18 15.14 6.06
CA ASP A 73 -48.19 15.39 7.09
C ASP A 73 -48.53 14.13 7.90
N ASP A 74 -49.34 14.32 8.96
CA ASP A 74 -49.79 13.21 9.83
C ASP A 74 -50.58 12.14 9.06
N ALA A 75 -51.27 12.51 7.97
CA ALA A 75 -52.05 11.57 7.17
C ALA A 75 -51.15 10.62 6.36
N MET A 76 -50.04 11.12 5.83
CA MET A 76 -49.04 10.34 5.10
C MET A 76 -48.34 9.30 5.99
N VAL A 77 -48.08 9.62 7.27
CA VAL A 77 -47.38 8.71 8.19
C VAL A 77 -48.30 7.82 9.03
N ALA A 78 -49.62 8.05 9.01
CA ALA A 78 -50.59 7.34 9.86
C ALA A 78 -50.52 5.80 9.70
N GLY A 79 -50.36 5.33 8.46
CA GLY A 79 -50.23 3.91 8.11
C GLY A 79 -48.80 3.37 8.08
N SER A 80 -47.80 4.23 8.34
CA SER A 80 -46.39 3.88 8.26
C SER A 80 -45.91 3.08 9.49
N PRO A 81 -44.87 2.24 9.35
CA PRO A 81 -44.27 1.53 10.47
C PRO A 81 -43.66 2.50 11.49
N ARG A 82 -43.51 2.04 12.73
CA ARG A 82 -42.77 2.78 13.77
C ARG A 82 -41.27 2.67 13.53
N PHE A 83 -40.50 3.60 14.10
CA PHE A 83 -39.04 3.58 14.02
C PHE A 83 -38.44 2.21 14.41
N SER A 84 -38.98 1.59 15.46
CA SER A 84 -38.50 0.29 15.95
C SER A 84 -38.65 -0.87 14.96
N GLU A 85 -39.57 -0.74 14.01
CA GLU A 85 -39.81 -1.74 12.96
C GLU A 85 -38.93 -1.47 11.72
N VAL A 86 -38.54 -0.22 11.51
CA VAL A 86 -37.73 0.23 10.36
C VAL A 86 -36.23 0.09 10.65
N TRP A 87 -35.81 0.41 11.87
CA TRP A 87 -34.40 0.50 12.26
C TRP A 87 -33.59 -0.76 11.92
N PRO A 88 -34.03 -2.01 12.22
CA PRO A 88 -33.22 -3.18 11.90
C PRO A 88 -32.92 -3.35 10.40
N ARG A 89 -33.85 -2.91 9.53
CA ARG A 89 -33.65 -2.94 8.08
C ARG A 89 -32.73 -1.82 7.61
N PHE A 90 -32.86 -0.63 8.20
CA PHE A 90 -32.00 0.50 7.88
C PHE A 90 -30.57 0.30 8.38
N ASP A 91 -30.38 -0.19 9.60
CA ASP A 91 -29.07 -0.54 10.16
C ASP A 91 -28.39 -1.64 9.35
N ALA A 92 -29.14 -2.67 8.93
CA ALA A 92 -28.63 -3.69 8.01
C ALA A 92 -28.25 -3.13 6.64
N PHE A 93 -29.00 -2.14 6.14
CA PHE A 93 -28.67 -1.43 4.91
C PHE A 93 -27.38 -0.61 5.10
N VAL A 94 -27.24 0.21 6.14
CA VAL A 94 -25.99 0.96 6.40
C VAL A 94 -24.80 0.01 6.60
N GLY A 95 -25.00 -1.04 7.39
CA GLY A 95 -24.00 -2.07 7.67
C GLY A 95 -22.72 -1.46 8.26
N ARG A 96 -21.57 -1.80 7.66
CA ARG A 96 -20.26 -1.26 8.06
C ARG A 96 -19.75 -0.15 7.13
N ALA A 97 -20.59 0.37 6.24
CA ALA A 97 -20.16 1.40 5.29
C ALA A 97 -19.79 2.70 6.02
N VAL A 98 -18.94 3.52 5.38
CA VAL A 98 -18.77 4.91 5.81
C VAL A 98 -20.09 5.64 5.55
N VAL A 99 -20.59 6.36 6.55
CA VAL A 99 -21.79 7.17 6.42
C VAL A 99 -21.40 8.57 5.95
N VAL A 100 -22.03 9.04 4.89
CA VAL A 100 -21.83 10.39 4.37
C VAL A 100 -23.13 11.17 4.56
N GLY A 101 -23.06 12.44 4.92
CA GLY A 101 -24.25 13.29 4.98
C GLY A 101 -23.88 14.76 4.82
N HIS A 102 -24.88 15.61 4.89
CA HIS A 102 -24.70 17.06 4.87
C HIS A 102 -25.16 17.61 6.23
N MET A 103 -24.26 18.21 7.01
CA MET A 103 -24.53 18.53 8.42
C MET A 103 -24.91 17.29 9.26
N ILE A 104 -24.27 16.15 8.94
CA ILE A 104 -24.63 14.80 9.38
C ILE A 104 -24.72 14.60 10.91
N GLY A 105 -24.14 15.51 11.69
CA GLY A 105 -24.26 15.50 13.15
C GLY A 105 -25.72 15.55 13.63
N PHE A 106 -26.61 16.22 12.89
CA PHE A 106 -28.05 16.26 13.20
C PHE A 106 -28.69 14.88 13.05
N ASP A 107 -28.56 14.28 11.88
CA ASP A 107 -29.14 12.98 11.52
C ASP A 107 -28.71 11.90 12.52
N LEU A 108 -27.42 11.86 12.85
CA LEU A 108 -26.89 10.91 13.83
C LEU A 108 -27.44 11.14 15.23
N ALA A 109 -27.67 12.38 15.64
CA ALA A 109 -28.28 12.70 16.93
C ALA A 109 -29.74 12.21 16.98
N MET A 110 -30.49 12.41 15.90
CA MET A 110 -31.86 11.94 15.75
C MET A 110 -31.96 10.41 15.78
N LEU A 111 -31.13 9.72 14.99
CA LEU A 111 -31.11 8.26 14.94
C LEU A 111 -30.69 7.64 16.28
N LYS A 112 -29.66 8.20 16.93
CA LYS A 112 -29.25 7.79 18.28
C LYS A 112 -30.41 7.92 19.26
N ARG A 113 -31.11 9.07 19.24
CA ARG A 113 -32.23 9.35 20.13
C ARG A 113 -33.38 8.37 19.94
N GLU A 114 -33.77 8.10 18.70
CA GLU A 114 -34.84 7.14 18.41
C GLU A 114 -34.47 5.71 18.84
N CYS A 115 -33.20 5.31 18.68
CA CYS A 115 -32.71 4.04 19.19
C CYS A 115 -32.79 3.97 20.72
N GLU A 116 -32.37 5.03 21.43
CA GLU A 116 -32.47 5.12 22.89
C GLU A 116 -33.93 5.02 23.38
N LEU A 117 -34.85 5.73 22.71
CA LEU A 117 -36.29 5.69 23.03
C LEU A 117 -36.92 4.32 22.78
N ALA A 118 -36.48 3.63 21.74
CA ALA A 118 -36.98 2.31 21.36
C ALA A 118 -36.28 1.16 22.11
N GLY A 119 -35.24 1.43 22.91
CA GLY A 119 -34.42 0.39 23.55
C GLY A 119 -33.63 -0.46 22.55
N LEU A 120 -33.24 0.11 21.41
CA LEU A 120 -32.53 -0.56 20.34
C LEU A 120 -31.02 -0.31 20.41
N PRO A 121 -30.18 -1.25 19.93
CA PRO A 121 -28.75 -1.05 19.87
C PRO A 121 -28.40 0.07 18.89
N TRP A 122 -27.47 0.94 19.31
CA TRP A 122 -26.89 1.99 18.48
C TRP A 122 -25.37 1.92 18.57
N SER A 123 -24.71 1.89 17.41
CA SER A 123 -23.27 2.08 17.29
C SER A 123 -23.03 3.25 16.36
N ARG A 124 -22.23 4.22 16.81
CA ARG A 124 -21.89 5.37 15.99
C ARG A 124 -21.07 4.92 14.77
N PRO A 125 -21.53 5.20 13.53
CA PRO A 125 -20.78 4.86 12.33
C PRO A 125 -19.59 5.82 12.13
N ARG A 126 -18.66 5.40 11.27
CA ARG A 126 -17.60 6.25 10.75
C ARG A 126 -18.20 7.21 9.72
N THR A 127 -17.90 8.50 9.80
CA THR A 127 -18.71 9.54 9.13
C THR A 127 -17.88 10.57 8.38
N LEU A 128 -18.42 11.08 7.27
CA LEU A 128 -17.94 12.25 6.54
C LEU A 128 -19.08 13.25 6.33
N ASP A 129 -18.78 14.54 6.53
CA ASP A 129 -19.75 15.63 6.34
C ASP A 129 -19.41 16.46 5.11
N THR A 130 -20.27 16.42 4.10
CA THR A 130 -20.07 17.17 2.84
C THR A 130 -20.01 18.68 3.04
N ARG A 131 -20.63 19.23 4.09
CA ARG A 131 -20.50 20.65 4.44
C ARG A 131 -19.07 20.99 4.84
N LEU A 132 -18.50 20.19 5.75
CA LEU A 132 -17.11 20.36 6.21
C LEU A 132 -16.13 20.13 5.05
N LEU A 133 -16.38 19.10 4.24
CA LEU A 133 -15.53 18.80 3.08
C LEU A 133 -15.58 19.94 2.04
N ALA A 134 -16.74 20.54 1.80
CA ALA A 134 -16.87 21.69 0.91
C ALA A 134 -16.12 22.92 1.44
N GLU A 135 -16.20 23.19 2.74
CA GLU A 135 -15.47 24.28 3.40
C GLU A 135 -13.95 24.09 3.30
N ILE A 136 -13.47 22.86 3.44
CA ILE A 136 -12.05 22.55 3.22
C ILE A 136 -11.66 22.77 1.75
N ALA A 137 -12.49 22.32 0.82
CA ALA A 137 -12.21 22.41 -0.61
C ALA A 137 -12.27 23.86 -1.16
N ALA A 138 -13.15 24.69 -0.59
CA ALA A 138 -13.41 26.05 -1.04
C ALA A 138 -13.84 26.96 0.14
N PRO A 139 -12.90 27.42 0.98
CA PRO A 139 -13.18 28.14 2.23
C PRO A 139 -13.85 29.51 2.03
N ASP A 140 -13.73 30.10 0.85
CA ASP A 140 -14.23 31.44 0.52
C ASP A 140 -15.65 31.44 -0.08
N LEU A 141 -16.37 30.31 -0.04
CA LEU A 141 -17.75 30.25 -0.53
C LEU A 141 -18.71 31.10 0.32
N ALA A 142 -19.68 31.74 -0.35
CA ALA A 142 -20.72 32.57 0.28
C ALA A 142 -21.73 31.78 1.16
N GLY A 143 -21.54 30.47 1.28
CA GLY A 143 -22.29 29.57 2.14
C GLY A 143 -22.16 28.12 1.69
N TYR A 144 -22.50 27.22 2.61
CA TYR A 144 -22.32 25.78 2.46
C TYR A 144 -23.64 25.02 2.51
N GLU A 145 -24.76 25.70 2.31
CA GLU A 145 -26.08 25.08 2.17
C GLU A 145 -26.14 24.26 0.88
N LEU A 146 -26.98 23.21 0.88
CA LEU A 146 -27.06 22.23 -0.20
C LEU A 146 -27.33 22.89 -1.57
N GLU A 147 -28.17 23.94 -1.61
CA GLU A 147 -28.49 24.70 -2.82
C GLU A 147 -27.27 25.45 -3.37
N LYS A 148 -26.50 26.10 -2.49
CA LYS A 148 -25.32 26.87 -2.90
C LYS A 148 -24.22 25.96 -3.39
N LEU A 149 -24.02 24.81 -2.72
CA LEU A 149 -23.06 23.80 -3.17
C LEU A 149 -23.46 23.19 -4.50
N SER A 150 -24.74 22.89 -4.69
CA SER A 150 -25.26 22.36 -5.97
C SER A 150 -25.03 23.35 -7.11
N ALA A 151 -25.32 24.65 -6.89
CA ALA A 151 -25.07 25.70 -7.87
C ALA A 151 -23.57 25.85 -8.19
N TRP A 152 -22.71 25.84 -7.17
CA TRP A 152 -21.25 25.94 -7.36
C TRP A 152 -20.66 24.76 -8.14
N LEU A 153 -21.20 23.56 -7.93
CA LEU A 153 -20.73 22.32 -8.56
C LEU A 153 -21.44 22.00 -9.88
N GLY A 154 -22.44 22.79 -10.29
CA GLY A 154 -23.24 22.53 -11.49
C GLY A 154 -24.10 21.28 -11.39
N ILE A 155 -24.65 21.01 -10.22
CA ILE A 155 -25.47 19.81 -9.93
C ILE A 155 -26.95 20.20 -9.92
N ASP A 156 -27.74 19.49 -10.73
CA ASP A 156 -29.20 19.62 -10.69
C ASP A 156 -29.79 18.94 -9.45
N MET A 157 -30.62 19.69 -8.73
CA MET A 157 -31.36 19.19 -7.56
C MET A 157 -32.69 18.57 -8.01
N VAL A 158 -33.06 17.45 -7.38
CA VAL A 158 -34.31 16.74 -7.65
C VAL A 158 -34.98 16.42 -6.32
N ASP A 159 -36.28 16.68 -6.21
CA ASP A 159 -37.12 16.32 -5.04
C ASP A 159 -36.58 16.88 -3.70
N ARG A 160 -36.21 18.17 -3.71
CA ARG A 160 -35.65 18.90 -2.55
C ARG A 160 -36.63 18.91 -1.38
N HIS A 161 -36.10 18.73 -0.17
CA HIS A 161 -36.84 18.60 1.09
C HIS A 161 -37.60 17.26 1.21
N SER A 162 -37.16 16.27 0.45
CA SER A 162 -37.40 14.87 0.80
C SER A 162 -36.08 14.26 1.22
N ALA A 163 -36.11 13.34 2.20
CA ALA A 163 -34.87 12.71 2.66
C ALA A 163 -34.13 12.02 1.50
N LEU A 164 -34.87 11.40 0.56
CA LEU A 164 -34.26 10.73 -0.58
C LEU A 164 -33.65 11.71 -1.59
N GLY A 165 -34.36 12.79 -1.93
CA GLY A 165 -33.85 13.82 -2.85
C GLY A 165 -32.61 14.51 -2.32
N ASP A 166 -32.56 14.77 -1.02
CA ASP A 166 -31.43 15.40 -0.35
C ASP A 166 -30.25 14.44 -0.20
N ALA A 167 -30.48 13.16 0.10
CA ALA A 167 -29.44 12.14 0.06
C ALA A 167 -28.85 11.95 -1.36
N ILE A 168 -29.68 12.00 -2.41
CA ILE A 168 -29.21 11.93 -3.82
C ILE A 168 -28.42 13.19 -4.20
N THR A 169 -28.84 14.36 -3.75
CA THR A 169 -28.10 15.60 -4.01
C THR A 169 -26.75 15.57 -3.28
N THR A 170 -26.76 15.14 -2.01
CA THR A 170 -25.57 14.99 -1.17
C THR A 170 -24.57 14.01 -1.78
N VAL A 171 -25.01 12.88 -2.34
CA VAL A 171 -24.09 11.93 -3.00
C VAL A 171 -23.44 12.56 -4.23
N ARG A 172 -24.18 13.31 -5.04
CA ARG A 172 -23.62 14.02 -6.21
C ARG A 172 -22.60 15.08 -5.80
N ILE A 173 -22.91 15.84 -4.74
CA ILE A 173 -21.98 16.82 -4.16
C ILE A 173 -20.72 16.13 -3.67
N PHE A 174 -20.85 15.04 -2.89
CA PHE A 174 -19.70 14.28 -2.40
C PHE A 174 -18.79 13.84 -3.55
N LEU A 175 -19.34 13.24 -4.60
CA LEU A 175 -18.58 12.80 -5.77
C LEU A 175 -17.89 13.96 -6.50
N ALA A 176 -18.54 15.12 -6.61
CA ALA A 176 -17.95 16.31 -7.22
C ALA A 176 -16.91 17.03 -6.33
N LEU A 177 -16.96 16.82 -5.01
CA LEU A 177 -15.95 17.29 -4.07
C LEU A 177 -14.67 16.45 -4.10
N VAL A 178 -14.75 15.15 -4.40
CA VAL A 178 -13.57 14.25 -4.39
C VAL A 178 -12.38 14.77 -5.20
N PRO A 179 -12.54 15.22 -6.47
CA PRO A 179 -11.45 15.81 -7.24
C PRO A 179 -10.86 17.08 -6.60
N LYS A 180 -11.71 17.92 -6.00
CA LYS A 180 -11.29 19.18 -5.36
C LYS A 180 -10.53 18.94 -4.06
N LEU A 181 -11.00 18.00 -3.24
CA LEU A 181 -10.32 17.59 -2.00
C LEU A 181 -8.91 17.06 -2.30
N ARG A 182 -8.73 16.39 -3.44
CA ARG A 182 -7.43 15.88 -3.89
C ARG A 182 -6.42 17.00 -4.16
N GLU A 183 -6.86 18.17 -4.64
CA GLU A 183 -6.01 19.35 -4.84
C GLU A 183 -5.43 19.84 -3.50
N HIS A 184 -6.16 19.66 -2.40
CA HIS A 184 -5.73 19.94 -1.03
C HIS A 184 -5.00 18.77 -0.36
N GLY A 185 -4.65 17.73 -1.13
CA GLY A 185 -3.93 16.57 -0.62
C GLY A 185 -4.78 15.55 0.12
N ILE A 186 -6.11 15.68 0.11
CA ILE A 186 -7.04 14.77 0.80
C ILE A 186 -7.53 13.73 -0.21
N ARG A 187 -7.07 12.48 -0.05
CA ARG A 187 -7.36 11.37 -0.96
C ARG A 187 -8.08 10.21 -0.30
N THR A 188 -7.89 10.02 1.00
CA THR A 188 -8.42 8.88 1.76
C THR A 188 -9.42 9.31 2.82
N VAL A 189 -10.21 8.35 3.33
CA VAL A 189 -11.18 8.64 4.39
C VAL A 189 -10.50 9.17 5.65
N ALA A 190 -9.34 8.62 6.05
CA ALA A 190 -8.64 9.08 7.26
C ALA A 190 -8.10 10.51 7.13
N GLU A 191 -7.60 10.90 5.94
CA GLU A 191 -7.19 12.28 5.65
C GLU A 191 -8.39 13.23 5.71
N ALA A 192 -9.53 12.83 5.13
CA ALA A 192 -10.76 13.61 5.16
C ALA A 192 -11.25 13.83 6.59
N GLU A 193 -11.32 12.77 7.40
CA GLU A 193 -11.68 12.87 8.81
C GLU A 193 -10.72 13.76 9.61
N ARG A 194 -9.41 13.63 9.36
CA ARG A 194 -8.41 14.47 10.03
C ARG A 194 -8.59 15.94 9.67
N ALA A 195 -8.85 16.24 8.41
CA ALA A 195 -9.11 17.61 7.95
C ALA A 195 -10.39 18.18 8.56
N CYS A 196 -11.48 17.40 8.55
CA CYS A 196 -12.75 17.78 9.19
C CYS A 196 -12.57 18.06 10.69
N ARG A 197 -11.85 17.21 11.44
CA ARG A 197 -11.58 17.44 12.86
C ARG A 197 -10.76 18.70 13.11
N ALA A 198 -9.76 18.97 12.29
CA ALA A 198 -8.96 20.17 12.43
C ALA A 198 -9.82 21.43 12.27
N LEU A 199 -10.76 21.41 11.32
CA LEU A 199 -11.72 22.49 11.13
C LEU A 199 -12.71 22.61 12.31
N THR A 200 -13.28 21.50 12.78
CA THR A 200 -14.20 21.51 13.93
C THR A 200 -13.53 22.00 15.21
N ALA A 201 -12.28 21.61 15.49
CA ALA A 201 -11.55 22.09 16.66
C ALA A 201 -11.35 23.62 16.65
N VAL A 202 -11.20 24.22 15.46
CA VAL A 202 -11.14 25.68 15.29
C VAL A 202 -12.51 26.33 15.53
N LEU A 203 -13.60 25.69 15.10
CA LEU A 203 -14.97 26.16 15.28
C LEU A 203 -15.48 25.99 16.73
N ASP A 204 -15.07 24.93 17.43
CA ASP A 204 -15.45 24.63 18.81
C ASP A 204 -14.79 25.58 19.83
N ASP A 205 -13.61 26.12 19.50
CA ASP A 205 -12.99 27.23 20.25
C ASP A 205 -13.85 28.51 20.12
N GLN A 206 -14.80 28.55 19.19
CA GLN A 206 -15.63 29.71 18.87
C GLN A 206 -17.09 29.60 19.37
N VAL A 207 -17.74 28.41 19.38
CA VAL A 207 -19.16 28.28 19.85
C VAL A 207 -19.50 26.85 20.33
N ARG A 208 -20.24 26.70 21.45
CA ARG A 208 -20.92 25.43 21.83
C ARG A 208 -22.45 25.53 21.73
N SER A 209 -23.05 24.58 21.02
CA SER A 209 -24.45 24.15 21.17
C SER A 209 -24.50 22.62 20.97
N GLY A 210 -25.42 21.90 21.64
CA GLY A 210 -25.35 20.44 21.90
C GLY A 210 -25.46 19.47 20.70
N TRP A 211 -24.66 19.66 19.64
CA TRP A 211 -24.53 18.79 18.47
C TRP A 211 -23.54 17.64 18.73
N ILE A 212 -23.72 16.50 18.05
CA ILE A 212 -22.69 15.44 17.99
C ILE A 212 -21.63 15.91 16.99
N GLU A 213 -20.35 16.00 17.40
CA GLU A 213 -19.22 16.29 16.49
C GLU A 213 -19.33 15.41 15.25
N ALA A 214 -19.30 15.96 14.03
CA ALA A 214 -19.47 15.15 12.83
C ALA A 214 -18.35 14.11 12.64
N VAL A 215 -17.16 14.33 13.24
CA VAL A 215 -16.01 13.43 13.19
C VAL A 215 -15.39 13.29 14.58
N ASP A 216 -15.31 12.06 15.11
CA ASP A 216 -14.90 11.78 16.49
C ASP A 216 -13.40 12.06 16.75
N ALA A 217 -13.10 12.84 17.80
CA ALA A 217 -11.76 13.13 18.29
C ALA A 217 -11.07 11.96 19.04
N ALA A 218 -11.76 10.86 19.35
CA ALA A 218 -11.20 9.77 20.13
C ALA A 218 -11.69 8.38 19.72
N ALA A 219 -11.61 8.04 18.43
CA ALA A 219 -11.31 6.65 18.06
C ALA A 219 -9.79 6.45 18.14
N ARG A 220 -9.27 6.26 19.37
CA ARG A 220 -8.14 5.32 19.50
C ARG A 220 -8.70 3.99 19.01
N LEU A 221 -8.55 3.76 17.71
CA LEU A 221 -8.85 2.47 17.13
C LEU A 221 -8.06 1.47 17.97
N ASP A 222 -8.82 0.51 18.48
CA ASP A 222 -8.36 -0.62 19.25
C ASP A 222 -7.46 -1.46 18.33
N SER A 223 -6.21 -1.00 18.18
CA SER A 223 -5.16 -1.59 17.35
C SER A 223 -4.79 -2.99 17.83
N GLU A 224 -5.24 -3.37 19.02
CA GLU A 224 -5.04 -4.70 19.60
C GLU A 224 -6.24 -5.64 19.44
N GLN A 225 -7.45 -5.16 19.13
CA GLN A 225 -8.64 -6.04 18.98
C GLN A 225 -9.13 -6.26 17.54
N THR A 226 -8.66 -5.51 16.55
CA THR A 226 -9.09 -5.70 15.14
C THR A 226 -8.20 -6.68 14.35
N LEU A 227 -7.21 -7.31 15.00
CA LEU A 227 -6.43 -8.43 14.42
C LEU A 227 -7.12 -9.81 14.58
N LYS A 228 -8.36 -9.83 15.06
CA LYS A 228 -9.22 -11.02 15.00
C LYS A 228 -10.45 -10.71 14.16
N ARG A 229 -10.41 -11.05 12.86
CA ARG A 229 -11.53 -11.67 12.15
C ARG A 229 -11.11 -12.22 10.77
N PHE A 230 -10.95 -13.54 10.78
CA PHE A 230 -11.15 -14.52 9.70
C PHE A 230 -10.30 -14.39 8.43
N ASP A 231 -9.17 -15.09 8.49
CA ASP A 231 -8.45 -15.60 7.32
C ASP A 231 -9.34 -16.63 6.60
N SER A 232 -10.25 -16.17 5.73
CA SER A 232 -11.23 -17.03 5.03
C SER A 232 -10.57 -18.16 4.23
N TYR A 233 -9.31 -17.98 3.87
CA TYR A 233 -8.49 -18.96 3.15
C TYR A 233 -8.23 -20.22 4.00
N ALA A 234 -7.85 -20.02 5.26
CA ALA A 234 -7.59 -21.12 6.19
C ALA A 234 -8.83 -22.02 6.39
N PHE A 235 -10.03 -21.49 6.16
CA PHE A 235 -11.31 -22.21 6.27
C PHE A 235 -11.82 -22.81 4.95
N ARG A 236 -11.15 -22.57 3.81
CA ARG A 236 -11.58 -23.04 2.47
C ARG A 236 -10.64 -24.05 1.83
N HIS A 237 -9.35 -24.01 2.13
CA HIS A 237 -8.34 -24.86 1.50
C HIS A 237 -7.98 -26.07 2.36
N ARG A 238 -7.66 -27.18 1.69
CA ARG A 238 -7.25 -28.44 2.32
C ARG A 238 -5.72 -28.57 2.33
N VAL A 239 -5.19 -29.20 3.37
CA VAL A 239 -3.75 -29.40 3.59
C VAL A 239 -3.09 -30.15 2.42
N GLY A 240 -3.77 -31.12 1.81
CA GLY A 240 -3.25 -31.90 0.70
C GLY A 240 -2.96 -31.09 -0.57
N GLY A 241 -3.66 -29.97 -0.77
CA GLY A 241 -3.43 -29.08 -1.91
C GLY A 241 -2.20 -28.17 -1.73
N ILE A 242 -1.56 -28.19 -0.55
CA ILE A 242 -0.55 -27.21 -0.16
C ILE A 242 0.72 -27.86 0.44
N MET A 243 0.63 -29.15 0.77
CA MET A 243 1.74 -29.90 1.30
C MET A 243 2.82 -30.10 0.23
N ARG A 244 4.07 -30.23 0.66
CA ARG A 244 5.13 -30.76 -0.19
C ARG A 244 4.97 -32.29 -0.26
N THR A 245 4.95 -32.82 -1.47
CA THR A 245 4.90 -34.26 -1.73
C THR A 245 5.93 -34.65 -2.80
N PRO A 246 6.65 -35.78 -2.65
CA PRO A 246 6.65 -36.65 -1.47
C PRO A 246 7.37 -36.03 -0.26
N ALA A 247 7.08 -36.52 0.95
CA ALA A 247 7.90 -36.20 2.13
C ALA A 247 9.28 -36.87 2.01
N ILE A 248 10.32 -36.18 2.48
CA ILE A 248 11.71 -36.63 2.39
C ILE A 248 12.09 -37.33 3.69
N PHE A 249 12.56 -38.58 3.57
CA PHE A 249 12.88 -39.46 4.69
C PHE A 249 14.35 -39.87 4.76
N VAL A 250 14.85 -40.01 5.98
CA VAL A 250 16.13 -40.66 6.32
C VAL A 250 15.92 -41.85 7.26
N PRO A 251 16.82 -42.84 7.27
CA PRO A 251 16.79 -43.92 8.26
C PRO A 251 17.25 -43.42 9.65
N PRO A 252 16.85 -44.09 10.76
CA PRO A 252 17.13 -43.65 12.12
C PRO A 252 18.63 -43.62 12.49
N ASP A 253 19.43 -44.44 11.82
CA ASP A 253 20.87 -44.55 11.98
C ASP A 253 21.66 -43.54 11.11
N ALA A 254 20.99 -42.81 10.22
CA ALA A 254 21.61 -41.69 9.51
C ALA A 254 22.18 -40.68 10.50
N THR A 255 23.33 -40.13 10.18
CA THR A 255 23.99 -39.13 11.02
C THR A 255 23.29 -37.78 10.91
N VAL A 256 23.40 -36.95 11.95
CA VAL A 256 22.93 -35.56 11.92
C VAL A 256 23.56 -34.77 10.76
N GLY A 257 24.83 -35.04 10.42
CA GLY A 257 25.52 -34.46 9.29
C GLY A 257 24.90 -34.81 7.94
N GLU A 258 24.57 -36.09 7.72
CA GLU A 258 23.88 -36.55 6.50
C GLU A 258 22.48 -35.94 6.37
N ALA A 259 21.72 -35.90 7.47
CA ALA A 259 20.41 -35.26 7.50
C ALA A 259 20.50 -33.75 7.18
N LEU A 260 21.51 -33.05 7.71
CA LEU A 260 21.72 -31.63 7.44
C LEU A 260 22.13 -31.38 5.98
N ALA A 261 22.99 -32.23 5.40
CA ALA A 261 23.36 -32.15 4.00
C ALA A 261 22.13 -32.34 3.09
N GLN A 262 21.30 -33.35 3.38
CA GLN A 262 20.08 -33.59 2.64
C GLN A 262 19.05 -32.45 2.80
N MET A 263 18.96 -31.85 3.98
CA MET A 263 18.12 -30.65 4.19
C MET A 263 18.57 -29.48 3.30
N ALA A 264 19.89 -29.25 3.20
CA ALA A 264 20.46 -28.19 2.40
C ALA A 264 20.22 -28.41 0.89
N ASP A 265 20.48 -29.63 0.41
CA ASP A 265 20.29 -30.01 -1.00
C ASP A 265 18.83 -29.86 -1.42
N GLU A 266 17.90 -30.30 -0.56
CA GLU A 266 16.45 -30.28 -0.82
C GLU A 266 15.77 -28.95 -0.48
N LYS A 267 16.54 -27.97 0.04
CA LYS A 267 16.10 -26.65 0.48
C LYS A 267 14.90 -26.72 1.47
N ILE A 268 15.00 -27.64 2.42
CA ILE A 268 14.03 -27.88 3.51
C ILE A 268 14.67 -27.60 4.86
N SER A 269 13.87 -27.23 5.85
CA SER A 269 14.32 -26.97 7.23
C SER A 269 13.97 -28.09 8.22
N ALA A 270 13.41 -29.19 7.73
CA ALA A 270 13.10 -30.38 8.49
C ALA A 270 13.08 -31.63 7.60
N ILE A 271 13.45 -32.76 8.17
CA ILE A 271 13.49 -34.07 7.49
C ILE A 271 12.78 -35.11 8.35
N TYR A 272 12.10 -36.05 7.72
CA TYR A 272 11.34 -37.08 8.40
C TYR A 272 12.20 -38.33 8.60
N VAL A 273 11.98 -39.05 9.68
CA VAL A 273 12.75 -40.24 10.04
C VAL A 273 11.83 -41.45 10.01
N ARG A 274 12.23 -42.55 9.35
CA ARG A 274 11.45 -43.80 9.30
C ARG A 274 12.32 -45.03 9.58
N GLY A 275 11.79 -45.99 10.33
CA GLY A 275 12.44 -47.30 10.56
C GLY A 275 12.54 -48.16 9.28
N LEU A 276 13.47 -49.11 9.27
CA LEU A 276 13.65 -50.09 8.20
C LEU A 276 12.89 -51.40 8.51
N PRO A 277 12.45 -52.17 7.49
CA PRO A 277 12.71 -52.00 6.05
C PRO A 277 11.81 -50.92 5.38
N PRO A 278 12.25 -50.32 4.25
CA PRO A 278 11.53 -49.22 3.61
C PRO A 278 10.29 -49.75 2.88
N GLY A 279 9.16 -49.81 3.59
CA GLY A 279 7.86 -49.90 2.95
C GLY A 279 7.48 -48.58 2.25
N PRO A 280 6.58 -48.61 1.24
CA PRO A 280 6.07 -47.39 0.59
C PRO A 280 5.22 -46.52 1.54
N GLU A 281 4.74 -47.10 2.64
CA GLU A 281 3.76 -46.52 3.55
C GLU A 281 4.30 -46.54 4.99
N VAL A 282 4.43 -45.38 5.63
CA VAL A 282 4.89 -45.23 7.02
C VAL A 282 3.82 -44.50 7.81
N ARG A 283 3.38 -45.08 8.93
CA ARG A 283 2.40 -44.43 9.82
C ARG A 283 3.04 -43.29 10.59
N ALA A 284 2.31 -42.19 10.81
CA ALA A 284 2.84 -41.05 11.58
C ALA A 284 3.27 -41.44 13.02
N ALA A 285 2.64 -42.44 13.63
CA ALA A 285 3.02 -42.94 14.95
C ALA A 285 4.40 -43.62 14.98
N GLU A 286 4.89 -44.07 13.83
CA GLU A 286 6.15 -44.81 13.66
C GLU A 286 7.25 -43.94 13.02
N ALA A 287 6.91 -42.69 12.67
CA ALA A 287 7.82 -41.72 12.08
C ALA A 287 8.32 -40.71 13.12
N GLY A 288 9.52 -40.18 12.88
CA GLY A 288 10.09 -39.05 13.60
C GLY A 288 10.32 -37.85 12.68
N ILE A 289 10.75 -36.73 13.29
CA ILE A 289 11.20 -35.54 12.56
C ILE A 289 12.44 -34.94 13.23
N VAL A 290 13.38 -34.50 12.41
CA VAL A 290 14.51 -33.65 12.83
C VAL A 290 14.38 -32.31 12.14
N THR A 291 14.46 -31.22 12.91
CA THR A 291 14.45 -29.85 12.39
C THR A 291 15.83 -29.20 12.54
N GLU A 292 16.08 -28.11 11.80
CA GLU A 292 17.28 -27.27 12.01
C GLU A 292 17.48 -26.88 13.49
N ARG A 293 16.39 -26.65 14.22
CA ARG A 293 16.43 -26.29 15.65
C ARG A 293 16.91 -27.44 16.53
N ASP A 294 16.61 -28.68 16.15
CA ASP A 294 17.06 -29.87 16.89
C ASP A 294 18.55 -30.11 16.64
N VAL A 295 19.01 -29.91 15.40
CA VAL A 295 20.44 -29.91 15.04
C VAL A 295 21.20 -28.85 15.81
N LEU A 296 20.71 -27.60 15.83
CA LEU A 296 21.34 -26.51 16.60
C LEU A 296 21.43 -26.82 18.09
N ARG A 297 20.38 -27.42 18.69
CA ARG A 297 20.42 -27.85 20.09
C ARG A 297 21.43 -28.98 20.32
N ALA A 298 21.54 -29.93 19.40
CA ALA A 298 22.49 -31.02 19.49
C ALA A 298 23.95 -30.51 19.42
N VAL A 299 24.24 -29.63 18.45
CA VAL A 299 25.56 -28.97 18.31
C VAL A 299 25.90 -28.13 19.53
N SER A 300 24.94 -27.38 20.08
CA SER A 300 25.16 -26.59 21.30
C SER A 300 25.52 -27.45 22.52
N ARG A 301 25.10 -28.72 22.57
CA ARG A 301 25.37 -29.62 23.69
C ARG A 301 26.61 -30.48 23.50
N LEU A 302 26.85 -30.97 22.29
CA LEU A 302 27.85 -32.00 21.98
C LEU A 302 28.99 -31.48 21.09
N GLY A 303 28.96 -30.21 20.69
CA GLY A 303 29.93 -29.62 19.78
C GLY A 303 29.94 -30.30 18.41
N ALA A 304 31.10 -30.35 17.76
CA ALA A 304 31.25 -30.96 16.43
C ALA A 304 30.88 -32.45 16.39
N GLN A 305 30.95 -33.15 17.53
CA GLN A 305 30.57 -34.57 17.61
C GLN A 305 29.07 -34.81 17.38
N ALA A 306 28.23 -33.78 17.56
CA ALA A 306 26.80 -33.84 17.27
C ALA A 306 26.51 -34.31 15.83
N LEU A 307 27.34 -33.90 14.87
CA LEU A 307 27.17 -34.24 13.45
C LEU A 307 27.31 -35.74 13.17
N GLN A 308 28.01 -36.48 14.04
CA GLN A 308 28.23 -37.93 13.89
C GLN A 308 27.21 -38.76 14.69
N ARG A 309 26.30 -38.12 15.44
CA ARG A 309 25.27 -38.84 16.19
C ARG A 309 24.15 -39.30 15.24
N PRO A 310 23.50 -40.44 15.51
CA PRO A 310 22.29 -40.85 14.79
C PRO A 310 21.15 -39.86 14.98
N VAL A 311 20.38 -39.61 13.92
CA VAL A 311 19.19 -38.75 13.96
C VAL A 311 18.12 -39.27 14.93
N ALA A 312 18.07 -40.58 15.17
CA ALA A 312 17.16 -41.20 16.14
C ALA A 312 17.35 -40.68 17.57
N GLU A 313 18.54 -40.17 17.92
CA GLU A 313 18.82 -39.66 19.27
C GLU A 313 18.31 -38.23 19.48
N ILE A 314 18.07 -37.50 18.40
CA ILE A 314 17.67 -36.08 18.45
C ILE A 314 16.28 -35.84 17.85
N MET A 315 15.69 -36.84 17.18
CA MET A 315 14.39 -36.71 16.56
C MET A 315 13.28 -36.51 17.59
N SER A 316 12.24 -35.78 17.17
CA SER A 316 10.97 -35.77 17.87
C SER A 316 10.10 -36.91 17.34
N THR A 317 9.58 -37.75 18.25
CA THR A 317 8.70 -38.88 17.96
C THR A 317 7.63 -39.01 19.06
N PRO A 318 6.37 -39.42 18.74
CA PRO A 318 5.84 -39.69 17.40
C PRO A 318 5.65 -38.43 16.56
N LEU A 319 5.63 -38.57 15.22
CA LEU A 319 5.46 -37.46 14.30
C LEU A 319 4.09 -36.80 14.50
N ALA A 320 4.09 -35.51 14.82
CA ALA A 320 2.88 -34.72 14.81
C ALA A 320 2.38 -34.55 13.36
N ALA A 321 1.19 -35.07 13.07
CA ALA A 321 0.62 -35.02 11.73
C ALA A 321 -0.83 -34.48 11.68
N VAL A 322 -1.29 -34.15 10.47
CA VAL A 322 -2.66 -33.72 10.14
C VAL A 322 -3.15 -34.46 8.87
N PRO A 323 -4.45 -34.79 8.75
CA PRO A 323 -4.98 -35.41 7.54
C PRO A 323 -4.85 -34.51 6.30
N ALA A 324 -4.63 -35.11 5.13
CA ALA A 324 -4.53 -34.40 3.85
C ALA A 324 -5.83 -33.69 3.47
N ASP A 325 -6.98 -34.24 3.84
CA ASP A 325 -8.27 -33.62 3.60
C ASP A 325 -8.61 -32.50 4.61
N ALA A 326 -7.83 -32.35 5.69
CA ALA A 326 -8.11 -31.36 6.72
C ALA A 326 -7.99 -29.92 6.17
N LEU A 327 -8.81 -29.02 6.70
CA LEU A 327 -8.71 -27.60 6.38
C LEU A 327 -7.47 -26.95 6.99
N VAL A 328 -6.87 -25.99 6.28
CA VAL A 328 -5.62 -25.33 6.67
C VAL A 328 -5.64 -24.71 8.07
N TYR A 329 -6.78 -24.15 8.53
CA TYR A 329 -6.91 -23.62 9.89
C TYR A 329 -6.67 -24.68 10.98
N ARG A 330 -6.97 -25.96 10.69
CA ARG A 330 -6.71 -27.07 11.62
C ARG A 330 -5.22 -27.35 11.73
N ALA A 331 -4.48 -27.25 10.63
CA ALA A 331 -3.02 -27.36 10.65
C ALA A 331 -2.39 -26.20 11.45
N ILE A 332 -2.84 -24.96 11.22
CA ILE A 332 -2.40 -23.77 11.98
C ILE A 332 -2.68 -23.93 13.48
N ALA A 333 -3.91 -24.31 13.84
CA ALA A 333 -4.29 -24.52 15.24
C ALA A 333 -3.45 -25.61 15.92
N ARG A 334 -3.14 -26.68 15.19
CA ARG A 334 -2.31 -27.79 15.68
C ARG A 334 -0.84 -27.38 15.84
N MET A 335 -0.27 -26.65 14.87
CA MET A 335 1.09 -26.08 14.97
C MET A 335 1.22 -25.17 16.19
N ASN A 336 0.24 -24.28 16.43
CA ASN A 336 0.22 -23.39 17.60
C ASN A 336 0.11 -24.16 18.91
N ARG A 337 -0.80 -25.14 19.00
CA ARG A 337 -0.98 -25.97 20.20
C ARG A 337 0.29 -26.75 20.56
N LEU A 338 0.97 -27.30 19.55
CA LEU A 338 2.17 -28.12 19.74
C LEU A 338 3.46 -27.28 19.75
N LYS A 339 3.36 -25.96 19.50
CA LYS A 339 4.50 -25.03 19.37
C LYS A 339 5.56 -25.52 18.36
N THR A 340 5.09 -26.11 17.26
CA THR A 340 5.92 -26.63 16.15
C THR A 340 5.68 -25.83 14.87
N ARG A 341 6.68 -25.81 13.99
CA ARG A 341 6.61 -25.18 12.65
C ARG A 341 6.41 -26.20 11.52
N HIS A 342 6.41 -27.48 11.84
CA HIS A 342 6.34 -28.58 10.89
C HIS A 342 5.32 -29.63 11.36
N LEU A 343 4.56 -30.16 10.40
CA LEU A 343 3.65 -31.28 10.58
C LEU A 343 3.85 -32.28 9.43
N GLY A 344 3.74 -33.57 9.73
CA GLY A 344 3.47 -34.57 8.71
C GLY A 344 2.05 -34.43 8.17
N VAL A 345 1.83 -34.81 6.92
CA VAL A 345 0.50 -34.90 6.33
C VAL A 345 0.19 -36.36 6.07
N VAL A 346 -0.96 -36.85 6.55
CA VAL A 346 -1.35 -38.26 6.42
C VAL A 346 -2.52 -38.47 5.47
N ASP A 347 -2.54 -39.60 4.78
CA ASP A 347 -3.69 -40.08 4.02
C ASP A 347 -4.77 -40.70 4.94
N ASP A 348 -5.84 -41.20 4.33
CA ASP A 348 -6.97 -41.83 5.04
C ASP A 348 -6.56 -43.12 5.78
N ALA A 349 -5.49 -43.78 5.34
CA ALA A 349 -4.93 -44.97 5.99
C ALA A 349 -3.97 -44.61 7.15
N GLY A 350 -3.66 -43.33 7.34
CA GLY A 350 -2.77 -42.82 8.39
C GLY A 350 -1.29 -42.83 8.01
N HIS A 351 -0.96 -43.05 6.74
CA HIS A 351 0.40 -43.04 6.22
C HIS A 351 0.84 -41.62 5.85
N VAL A 352 2.11 -41.29 6.10
CA VAL A 352 2.68 -39.97 5.81
C VAL A 352 2.80 -39.78 4.29
N ALA A 353 1.89 -39.02 3.72
CA ALA A 353 1.79 -38.70 2.29
C ALA A 353 2.57 -37.42 1.90
N GLY A 354 2.85 -36.55 2.87
CA GLY A 354 3.52 -35.27 2.59
C GLY A 354 4.00 -34.53 3.84
N ALA A 355 4.55 -33.36 3.59
CA ALA A 355 5.16 -32.49 4.60
C ALA A 355 4.53 -31.09 4.55
N LEU A 356 4.24 -30.52 5.73
CA LEU A 356 3.70 -29.18 5.84
C LEU A 356 4.54 -28.34 6.80
N SER A 357 5.07 -27.22 6.32
CA SER A 357 5.79 -26.22 7.11
C SER A 357 5.03 -24.91 7.22
N THR A 358 5.40 -24.06 8.19
CA THR A 358 4.89 -22.68 8.26
C THR A 358 5.19 -21.89 6.97
N ARG A 359 6.31 -22.19 6.27
CA ARG A 359 6.63 -21.57 4.99
C ARG A 359 5.62 -21.94 3.90
N ASP A 360 5.15 -23.18 3.89
CA ASP A 360 4.15 -23.65 2.92
C ASP A 360 2.79 -22.97 3.19
N LEU A 361 2.47 -22.72 4.46
CA LEU A 361 1.31 -21.92 4.86
C LEU A 361 1.43 -20.44 4.43
N LEU A 362 2.65 -19.87 4.46
CA LEU A 362 2.92 -18.50 4.05
C LEU A 362 2.92 -18.31 2.52
N ARG A 363 3.41 -19.29 1.74
CA ARG A 363 3.36 -19.27 0.27
C ARG A 363 1.93 -19.09 -0.27
N LEU A 364 0.93 -19.43 0.52
CA LEU A 364 -0.49 -19.30 0.16
C LEU A 364 -1.19 -18.08 0.77
N ARG A 365 -0.54 -17.36 1.70
CA ARG A 365 -0.92 -16.00 2.08
C ARG A 365 -0.51 -14.94 1.07
N ALA A 366 0.23 -15.34 0.03
CA ALA A 366 0.45 -14.57 -1.18
C ALA A 366 -0.88 -14.22 -1.90
N GLY A 367 -2.03 -14.79 -1.54
CA GLY A 367 -3.33 -14.48 -2.14
C GLY A 367 -3.71 -13.00 -2.09
N ASP A 368 -3.33 -12.22 -1.08
CA ASP A 368 -3.65 -10.78 -1.03
C ASP A 368 -2.74 -9.93 -1.96
N ALA A 369 -1.49 -10.33 -2.16
CA ALA A 369 -0.57 -9.67 -3.10
C ALA A 369 -0.80 -10.13 -4.55
N ILE A 370 -1.14 -11.42 -4.74
CA ILE A 370 -1.60 -11.98 -6.02
C ILE A 370 -2.94 -11.32 -6.41
N SER A 371 -3.88 -11.15 -5.48
CA SER A 371 -5.13 -10.39 -5.71
C SER A 371 -4.86 -8.94 -6.07
N LEU A 372 -3.86 -8.27 -5.47
CA LEU A 372 -3.50 -6.91 -5.88
C LEU A 372 -3.03 -6.86 -7.34
N GLY A 373 -2.07 -7.72 -7.72
CA GLY A 373 -1.56 -7.76 -9.08
C GLY A 373 -2.65 -8.11 -10.11
N GLU A 374 -3.47 -9.13 -9.82
CA GLU A 374 -4.61 -9.51 -10.66
C GLU A 374 -5.66 -8.40 -10.76
N GLU A 375 -6.04 -7.75 -9.64
CA GLU A 375 -6.98 -6.64 -9.65
C GLU A 375 -6.45 -5.41 -10.40
N ILE A 376 -5.13 -5.16 -10.35
CA ILE A 376 -4.49 -4.12 -11.17
C ILE A 376 -4.58 -4.49 -12.65
N ASP A 377 -4.22 -5.72 -13.03
CA ASP A 377 -4.22 -6.16 -14.43
C ASP A 377 -5.64 -6.22 -15.04
N ASP A 378 -6.64 -6.58 -14.24
CA ASP A 378 -8.04 -6.64 -14.65
C ASP A 378 -8.77 -5.29 -14.56
N ALA A 379 -8.14 -4.25 -13.99
CA ALA A 379 -8.78 -2.96 -13.78
C ALA A 379 -9.17 -2.28 -15.10
N GLY A 380 -10.49 -2.15 -15.32
CA GLY A 380 -11.04 -1.58 -16.54
C GLY A 380 -11.05 -0.04 -16.58
N ASP A 381 -10.85 0.67 -15.47
CA ASP A 381 -10.85 2.14 -15.42
C ASP A 381 -10.07 2.66 -14.20
N ALA A 382 -9.91 3.98 -14.08
CA ALA A 382 -9.18 4.60 -12.97
C ALA A 382 -9.81 4.33 -11.59
N HIS A 383 -11.13 4.12 -11.50
CA HIS A 383 -11.80 3.80 -10.23
C HIS A 383 -11.45 2.39 -9.77
N ALA A 384 -11.53 1.40 -10.66
CA ALA A 384 -11.13 0.03 -10.38
C ALA A 384 -9.64 -0.04 -10.01
N LEU A 385 -8.81 0.70 -10.74
CA LEU A 385 -7.37 0.77 -10.48
C LEU A 385 -7.08 1.43 -9.11
N SER A 386 -7.84 2.46 -8.73
CA SER A 386 -7.75 3.08 -7.40
C SER A 386 -8.18 2.15 -6.27
N ALA A 387 -9.23 1.37 -6.48
CA ALA A 387 -9.70 0.37 -5.53
C ALA A 387 -8.65 -0.73 -5.28
N ALA A 388 -7.99 -1.19 -6.35
CA ALA A 388 -6.89 -2.15 -6.25
C ALA A 388 -5.71 -1.51 -5.50
N TRP A 389 -5.25 -0.33 -5.94
CA TRP A 389 -4.10 0.37 -5.36
C TRP A 389 -4.25 0.69 -3.86
N ALA A 390 -5.49 0.90 -3.39
CA ALA A 390 -5.83 1.09 -1.98
C ALA A 390 -5.33 -0.02 -1.04
N GLN A 391 -5.06 -1.21 -1.58
CA GLN A 391 -4.57 -2.35 -0.81
C GLN A 391 -3.10 -2.23 -0.41
N LEU A 392 -2.32 -1.48 -1.18
CA LEU A 392 -0.86 -1.48 -1.05
C LEU A 392 -0.37 -1.12 0.36
N PRO A 393 -0.88 -0.08 1.05
CA PRO A 393 -0.44 0.22 2.42
C PRO A 393 -0.74 -0.91 3.42
N ARG A 394 -1.86 -1.61 3.23
CA ARG A 394 -2.24 -2.76 4.06
C ARG A 394 -1.28 -3.93 3.86
N ILE A 395 -0.94 -4.22 2.61
CA ILE A 395 0.03 -5.28 2.25
C ILE A 395 1.39 -4.95 2.85
N ALA A 396 1.89 -3.72 2.68
CA ALA A 396 3.15 -3.28 3.27
C ALA A 396 3.16 -3.44 4.80
N ARG A 397 2.07 -3.07 5.49
CA ARG A 397 1.92 -3.27 6.93
C ARG A 397 1.94 -4.74 7.33
N MET A 398 1.30 -5.61 6.55
CA MET A 398 1.28 -7.05 6.82
C MET A 398 2.68 -7.65 6.68
N LEU A 399 3.40 -7.31 5.61
CA LEU A 399 4.78 -7.79 5.38
C LEU A 399 5.74 -7.30 6.47
N LEU A 400 5.62 -6.05 6.91
CA LEU A 400 6.37 -5.54 8.07
C LEU A 400 6.07 -6.32 9.35
N ALA A 401 4.80 -6.60 9.64
CA ALA A 401 4.40 -7.36 10.81
C ALA A 401 4.91 -8.81 10.79
N GLU A 402 5.13 -9.37 9.60
CA GLU A 402 5.76 -10.67 9.38
C GLU A 402 7.30 -10.63 9.46
N GLY A 403 7.89 -9.45 9.61
CA GLY A 403 9.33 -9.26 9.81
C GLY A 403 10.13 -9.24 8.51
N LEU A 404 9.51 -9.03 7.35
CA LEU A 404 10.24 -8.78 6.11
C LEU A 404 11.02 -7.46 6.21
N SER A 405 12.16 -7.41 5.53
CA SER A 405 12.95 -6.19 5.49
C SER A 405 12.27 -5.13 4.63
N GLY A 406 12.51 -3.87 4.94
CA GLY A 406 12.06 -2.73 4.14
C GLY A 406 12.61 -2.76 2.72
N ARG A 407 13.73 -3.44 2.46
CA ARG A 407 14.22 -3.68 1.09
C ARG A 407 13.29 -4.60 0.31
N ASP A 408 12.95 -5.76 0.89
CA ASP A 408 12.07 -6.73 0.24
C ASP A 408 10.68 -6.12 -0.01
N ILE A 409 10.17 -5.35 0.95
CA ILE A 409 8.87 -4.69 0.81
C ILE A 409 8.94 -3.55 -0.22
N ALA A 410 10.03 -2.80 -0.29
CA ALA A 410 10.22 -1.77 -1.31
C ALA A 410 10.26 -2.38 -2.73
N GLU A 411 10.86 -3.57 -2.88
CA GLU A 411 10.84 -4.29 -4.15
C GLU A 411 9.41 -4.66 -4.55
N VAL A 412 8.62 -5.21 -3.62
CA VAL A 412 7.18 -5.49 -3.85
C VAL A 412 6.44 -4.21 -4.26
N ILE A 413 6.56 -3.13 -3.48
CA ILE A 413 5.91 -1.83 -3.80
C ILE A 413 6.28 -1.35 -5.20
N SER A 414 7.55 -1.49 -5.59
CA SER A 414 8.04 -1.05 -6.90
C SER A 414 7.53 -1.92 -8.04
N LEU A 415 7.37 -3.23 -7.82
CA LEU A 415 6.76 -4.15 -8.78
C LEU A 415 5.28 -3.79 -9.02
N GLU A 416 4.53 -3.55 -7.93
CA GLU A 416 3.13 -3.14 -8.03
C GLU A 416 2.99 -1.77 -8.69
N LEU A 417 3.89 -0.81 -8.40
CA LEU A 417 3.91 0.48 -9.09
C LEU A 417 4.19 0.34 -10.60
N GLY A 418 5.04 -0.62 -10.98
CA GLY A 418 5.27 -0.97 -12.37
C GLY A 418 4.04 -1.57 -13.05
N ALA A 419 3.34 -2.48 -12.38
CA ALA A 419 2.08 -3.06 -12.86
C ALA A 419 0.99 -1.98 -13.01
N LEU A 420 0.86 -1.10 -12.00
CA LEU A 420 -0.04 0.05 -12.03
C LEU A 420 0.25 0.95 -13.24
N SER A 421 1.53 1.27 -13.48
CA SER A 421 1.96 2.11 -14.61
C SER A 421 1.68 1.45 -15.96
N ARG A 422 1.87 0.14 -16.08
CA ARG A 422 1.49 -0.65 -17.25
C ARG A 422 -0.01 -0.54 -17.51
N GLN A 423 -0.84 -0.79 -16.49
CA GLN A 423 -2.28 -0.75 -16.68
C GLN A 423 -2.80 0.66 -16.99
N ALA A 424 -2.21 1.70 -16.39
CA ALA A 424 -2.52 3.07 -16.75
C ALA A 424 -2.27 3.35 -18.25
N ALA A 425 -1.22 2.79 -18.85
CA ALA A 425 -0.98 2.89 -20.29
C ALA A 425 -2.00 2.09 -21.12
N VAL A 426 -2.39 0.90 -20.69
CA VAL A 426 -3.44 0.12 -21.36
C VAL A 426 -4.77 0.88 -21.36
N ILE A 427 -5.16 1.46 -20.22
CA ILE A 427 -6.37 2.29 -20.09
C ILE A 427 -6.27 3.53 -20.99
N ALA A 428 -5.13 4.24 -20.94
CA ALA A 428 -4.89 5.43 -21.75
C ALA A 428 -4.96 5.16 -23.26
N GLU A 429 -4.32 4.08 -23.74
CA GLU A 429 -4.39 3.68 -25.15
C GLU A 429 -5.83 3.41 -25.60
N ARG A 430 -6.62 2.73 -24.77
CA ARG A 430 -8.04 2.48 -25.08
C ARG A 430 -8.83 3.78 -25.15
N MET A 431 -8.63 4.71 -24.21
CA MET A 431 -9.27 6.03 -24.24
C MET A 431 -8.94 6.78 -25.53
N MET A 432 -7.67 6.74 -25.97
CA MET A 432 -7.23 7.36 -27.22
C MET A 432 -7.85 6.70 -28.45
N ARG A 433 -8.01 5.36 -28.46
CA ARG A 433 -8.72 4.66 -29.55
C ARG A 433 -10.19 5.05 -29.61
N GLU A 434 -10.87 5.09 -28.47
CA GLU A 434 -12.29 5.45 -28.36
C GLU A 434 -12.55 6.91 -28.73
N SER A 435 -11.60 7.82 -28.49
CA SER A 435 -11.68 9.22 -28.92
C SER A 435 -11.29 9.45 -30.40
N GLY A 436 -10.98 8.38 -31.15
CA GLY A 436 -10.68 8.44 -32.58
C GLY A 436 -9.22 8.76 -32.93
N ARG A 437 -8.30 8.72 -31.97
CA ARG A 437 -6.85 8.96 -32.20
C ARG A 437 -6.11 7.75 -32.77
N GLY A 438 -6.73 6.57 -32.76
CA GLY A 438 -6.14 5.32 -33.27
C GLY A 438 -5.19 4.65 -32.28
N GLY A 439 -4.47 3.62 -32.75
CA GLY A 439 -3.43 2.93 -31.97
C GLY A 439 -2.08 3.67 -31.97
N PRO A 440 -1.08 3.14 -31.25
CA PRO A 440 0.26 3.73 -31.25
C PRO A 440 0.84 3.75 -32.68
N PRO A 441 1.50 4.86 -33.10
CA PRO A 441 2.00 5.02 -34.47
C PRO A 441 3.21 4.14 -34.76
N CYS A 442 3.95 3.72 -33.73
CA CYS A 442 5.06 2.77 -33.81
C CYS A 442 5.23 2.02 -32.48
N GLU A 443 6.08 0.99 -32.47
CA GLU A 443 6.41 0.26 -31.24
C GLU A 443 7.07 1.18 -30.22
N TYR A 444 6.77 0.94 -28.94
CA TYR A 444 7.28 1.76 -27.85
C TYR A 444 7.47 0.95 -26.58
N ALA A 445 8.10 1.57 -25.59
CA ALA A 445 8.21 1.09 -24.22
C ALA A 445 7.84 2.21 -23.24
N LEU A 446 6.93 1.93 -22.31
CA LEU A 446 6.74 2.76 -21.12
C LEU A 446 7.74 2.30 -20.05
N LEU A 447 8.38 3.28 -19.42
CA LEU A 447 9.39 3.07 -18.40
C LEU A 447 8.94 3.65 -17.06
N VAL A 448 9.36 2.99 -15.99
CA VAL A 448 9.50 3.60 -14.66
C VAL A 448 10.97 3.92 -14.41
N LEU A 449 11.23 5.03 -13.71
CA LEU A 449 12.58 5.55 -13.45
C LEU A 449 12.82 5.68 -11.94
N GLY A 450 14.02 6.16 -11.57
CA GLY A 450 14.33 6.49 -10.18
C GLY A 450 14.09 5.33 -9.22
N SER A 451 13.44 5.61 -8.08
CA SER A 451 13.22 4.59 -7.04
C SER A 451 12.43 3.37 -7.51
N ALA A 452 11.45 3.57 -8.39
CA ALA A 452 10.62 2.48 -8.93
C ALA A 452 11.45 1.58 -9.86
N GLY A 453 12.28 2.20 -10.71
CA GLY A 453 13.19 1.47 -11.60
C GLY A 453 14.24 0.64 -10.86
N ARG A 454 14.70 1.12 -9.70
CA ARG A 454 15.65 0.39 -8.83
C ARG A 454 15.02 -0.69 -7.94
N GLY A 455 13.70 -0.73 -7.80
CA GLY A 455 13.05 -1.63 -6.85
C GLY A 455 13.07 -1.11 -5.41
N GLU A 456 13.06 0.20 -5.22
CA GLU A 456 13.31 0.86 -3.92
C GLU A 456 12.25 1.90 -3.55
N SER A 457 11.08 1.89 -4.21
CA SER A 457 9.97 2.77 -3.86
C SER A 457 9.33 2.36 -2.54
N LEU A 458 8.94 3.37 -1.74
CA LEU A 458 8.17 3.22 -0.52
C LEU A 458 6.76 3.83 -0.71
N LEU A 459 5.98 3.99 0.35
CA LEU A 459 4.59 4.45 0.26
C LEU A 459 4.45 5.96 -0.01
N ALA A 460 5.47 6.78 0.27
CA ALA A 460 5.52 8.20 -0.12
C ALA A 460 6.18 8.38 -1.49
N MET A 461 5.59 7.78 -2.53
CA MET A 461 6.12 7.83 -3.89
C MET A 461 5.46 8.93 -4.74
N ASP A 462 6.16 9.34 -5.79
CA ASP A 462 5.65 10.06 -6.95
C ASP A 462 5.85 9.22 -8.22
N GLN A 463 5.34 9.71 -9.34
CA GLN A 463 5.48 9.05 -10.64
C GLN A 463 6.70 9.58 -11.40
N ASP A 464 7.74 8.76 -11.48
CA ASP A 464 8.86 8.97 -12.40
C ASP A 464 8.72 8.02 -13.59
N ASN A 465 8.29 8.53 -14.74
CA ASN A 465 8.05 7.72 -15.93
C ASN A 465 8.57 8.37 -17.22
N ALA A 466 8.81 7.53 -18.23
CA ALA A 466 9.27 7.95 -19.55
C ALA A 466 8.76 7.03 -20.66
N VAL A 467 8.83 7.49 -21.91
CA VAL A 467 8.52 6.68 -23.10
C VAL A 467 9.71 6.68 -24.05
N ILE A 468 10.05 5.49 -24.56
CA ILE A 468 10.97 5.32 -25.70
C ILE A 468 10.16 4.71 -26.84
N PHE A 469 10.22 5.30 -28.03
CA PHE A 469 9.55 4.77 -29.22
C PHE A 469 10.52 4.46 -30.36
N ALA A 470 10.12 3.63 -31.32
CA ALA A 470 11.00 3.08 -32.34
C ALA A 470 11.62 4.17 -33.24
N HIS A 471 10.81 5.11 -33.72
CA HIS A 471 11.20 6.19 -34.62
C HIS A 471 10.25 7.39 -34.50
N GLY A 472 10.72 8.56 -34.94
CA GLY A 472 9.99 9.82 -34.89
C GLY A 472 10.88 10.97 -34.44
N ASP A 473 10.61 12.15 -34.97
CA ASP A 473 11.32 13.38 -34.64
C ASP A 473 10.65 14.11 -33.47
N PRO A 474 11.41 14.89 -32.67
CA PRO A 474 10.82 15.79 -31.68
C PRO A 474 9.75 16.69 -32.31
N ASP A 475 8.62 16.86 -31.62
CA ASP A 475 7.44 17.60 -32.10
C ASP A 475 6.78 17.06 -33.39
N GLY A 476 7.22 15.90 -33.89
CA GLY A 476 6.63 15.16 -35.01
C GLY A 476 5.27 14.54 -34.68
N GLU A 477 4.70 13.80 -35.63
CA GLU A 477 3.40 13.14 -35.43
C GLU A 477 3.45 12.09 -34.33
N GLU A 478 4.50 11.27 -34.32
CA GLU A 478 4.73 10.23 -33.31
C GLU A 478 4.92 10.84 -31.93
N ASP A 479 5.77 11.88 -31.80
CA ASP A 479 6.02 12.52 -30.51
C ASP A 479 4.75 13.14 -29.92
N ARG A 480 3.90 13.78 -30.75
CA ARG A 480 2.63 14.35 -30.30
C ARG A 480 1.65 13.28 -29.83
N TRP A 481 1.60 12.14 -30.51
CA TRP A 481 0.78 11.01 -30.08
C TRP A 481 1.25 10.48 -28.73
N PHE A 482 2.57 10.29 -28.55
CA PHE A 482 3.12 9.83 -27.27
C PHE A 482 3.07 10.89 -26.17
N ALA A 483 3.02 12.18 -26.49
CA ALA A 483 2.77 13.26 -25.54
C ALA A 483 1.35 13.18 -24.96
N GLU A 484 0.36 12.87 -25.80
CA GLU A 484 -1.03 12.67 -25.39
C GLU A 484 -1.16 11.39 -24.55
N LEU A 485 -0.55 10.27 -24.97
CA LEU A 485 -0.48 9.05 -24.17
C LEU A 485 0.15 9.32 -22.79
N GLY A 486 1.31 9.97 -22.77
CA GLY A 486 2.03 10.30 -21.55
C GLY A 486 1.23 11.20 -20.61
N THR A 487 0.39 12.09 -21.17
CA THR A 487 -0.54 12.91 -20.38
C THR A 487 -1.62 12.04 -19.74
N HIS A 488 -2.31 11.21 -20.52
CA HIS A 488 -3.33 10.31 -19.98
C HIS A 488 -2.78 9.35 -18.92
N VAL A 489 -1.61 8.75 -19.14
CA VAL A 489 -0.94 7.89 -18.13
C VAL A 489 -0.69 8.66 -16.84
N ALA A 490 -0.10 9.86 -16.95
CA ALA A 490 0.24 10.65 -15.78
C ALA A 490 -0.99 11.07 -14.99
N ASP A 491 -2.05 11.45 -15.71
CA ASP A 491 -3.31 11.88 -15.13
C ASP A 491 -4.00 10.68 -14.42
N ILE A 492 -4.09 9.50 -15.05
CA ILE A 492 -4.64 8.28 -14.42
C ILE A 492 -3.87 7.91 -13.14
N LEU A 493 -2.54 7.90 -13.19
CA LEU A 493 -1.71 7.62 -12.01
C LEU A 493 -1.96 8.62 -10.88
N HIS A 494 -2.09 9.90 -11.23
CA HIS A 494 -2.42 10.95 -10.28
C HIS A 494 -3.80 10.74 -9.64
N GLU A 495 -4.79 10.31 -10.43
CA GLU A 495 -6.13 10.03 -9.96
C GLU A 495 -6.18 8.85 -8.99
N VAL A 496 -5.44 7.78 -9.31
CA VAL A 496 -5.35 6.56 -8.49
C VAL A 496 -4.68 6.81 -7.13
N GLY A 497 -3.74 7.76 -7.08
CA GLY A 497 -3.09 8.17 -5.83
C GLY A 497 -1.58 8.30 -5.91
N VAL A 498 -0.97 8.20 -7.10
CA VAL A 498 0.47 8.43 -7.32
C VAL A 498 0.67 9.86 -7.85
N PRO A 499 1.05 10.83 -6.99
CA PRO A 499 1.06 12.23 -7.34
C PRO A 499 2.07 12.53 -8.46
N TYR A 500 1.78 13.56 -9.27
CA TYR A 500 2.72 14.05 -10.29
C TYR A 500 4.10 14.32 -9.67
N CYS A 501 5.15 13.95 -10.40
CA CYS A 501 6.49 14.27 -9.99
C CYS A 501 6.71 15.78 -9.98
N LYS A 502 7.12 16.33 -8.83
CA LYS A 502 7.42 17.76 -8.67
C LYS A 502 8.58 18.22 -9.55
N GLY A 503 9.50 17.31 -9.88
CA GLY A 503 10.63 17.55 -10.78
C GLY A 503 10.28 17.42 -12.26
N GLY A 504 9.03 17.06 -12.61
CA GLY A 504 8.60 16.94 -14.00
C GLY A 504 9.13 15.70 -14.73
N VAL A 505 9.49 14.63 -14.01
CA VAL A 505 10.01 13.38 -14.59
C VAL A 505 8.86 12.50 -15.09
N MET A 506 8.21 12.92 -16.17
CA MET A 506 7.01 12.26 -16.68
C MET A 506 6.98 12.32 -18.21
N ALA A 507 6.53 11.25 -18.86
CA ALA A 507 6.46 11.11 -20.32
C ALA A 507 5.64 12.23 -21.02
N LYS A 508 4.70 12.86 -20.29
CA LYS A 508 3.99 14.06 -20.77
C LYS A 508 4.91 15.25 -21.06
N ASN A 509 6.14 15.24 -20.53
CA ASN A 509 7.16 16.26 -20.76
C ASN A 509 8.18 15.78 -21.81
N ALA A 510 8.55 16.66 -22.76
CA ALA A 510 9.39 16.31 -23.91
C ALA A 510 10.77 15.72 -23.53
N LEU A 511 11.33 16.11 -22.38
CA LEU A 511 12.59 15.58 -21.87
C LEU A 511 12.53 14.08 -21.52
N TRP A 512 11.34 13.54 -21.28
CA TRP A 512 11.10 12.17 -20.83
C TRP A 512 10.32 11.34 -21.85
N ARG A 513 10.29 11.80 -23.11
CA ARG A 513 9.86 11.00 -24.26
C ARG A 513 10.81 11.21 -25.44
N GLY A 514 10.77 10.30 -26.41
CA GLY A 514 11.54 10.41 -27.64
C GLY A 514 11.79 9.07 -28.30
N SER A 515 12.28 9.10 -29.54
CA SER A 515 12.71 7.89 -30.23
C SER A 515 13.99 7.33 -29.62
N VAL A 516 14.35 6.09 -29.96
CA VAL A 516 15.66 5.50 -29.58
C VAL A 516 16.81 6.44 -29.96
N ALA A 517 16.77 7.02 -31.17
CA ALA A 517 17.78 7.95 -31.64
C ALA A 517 17.81 9.26 -30.82
N THR A 518 16.63 9.83 -30.52
CA THR A 518 16.52 11.02 -29.66
C THR A 518 17.10 10.77 -28.27
N TRP A 519 16.85 9.60 -27.68
CA TRP A 519 17.37 9.24 -26.38
C TRP A 519 18.88 9.05 -26.38
N GLN A 520 19.44 8.39 -27.40
CA GLN A 520 20.89 8.23 -27.53
C GLN A 520 21.61 9.58 -27.64
N ASP A 521 21.12 10.48 -28.51
CA ASP A 521 21.66 11.85 -28.63
C ASP A 521 21.54 12.65 -27.33
N ARG A 522 20.40 12.54 -26.63
CA ARG A 522 20.17 13.22 -25.35
C ARG A 522 21.15 12.77 -24.27
N VAL A 523 21.36 11.46 -24.15
CA VAL A 523 22.28 10.88 -23.16
C VAL A 523 23.73 11.27 -23.45
N ASP A 524 24.14 11.23 -24.73
CA ASP A 524 25.48 11.68 -25.15
C ASP A 524 25.71 13.15 -24.76
N LYS A 525 24.71 14.01 -25.00
CA LYS A 525 24.74 15.42 -24.57
C LYS A 525 24.81 15.58 -23.06
N TRP A 526 24.09 14.78 -22.28
CA TRP A 526 24.15 14.84 -20.82
C TRP A 526 25.55 14.51 -20.28
N ILE A 527 26.17 13.48 -20.84
CA ILE A 527 27.51 13.02 -20.44
C ILE A 527 28.57 14.05 -20.87
N THR A 528 28.50 14.55 -22.11
CA THR A 528 29.49 15.49 -22.65
C THR A 528 29.37 16.90 -22.06
N ARG A 529 28.15 17.41 -21.84
CA ARG A 529 27.91 18.75 -21.28
C ARG A 529 28.05 18.80 -19.77
N SER A 530 27.57 17.76 -19.06
CA SER A 530 27.69 17.62 -17.61
C SER A 530 27.18 18.83 -16.78
N SER A 531 26.14 19.54 -17.24
CA SER A 531 25.55 20.63 -16.44
C SER A 531 24.81 20.06 -15.21
N PRO A 532 24.55 20.85 -14.15
CA PRO A 532 23.83 20.34 -12.96
C PRO A 532 22.48 19.67 -13.29
N ALA A 533 21.74 20.19 -14.28
CA ALA A 533 20.48 19.58 -14.74
C ALA A 533 20.71 18.24 -15.49
N ASP A 534 21.83 18.10 -16.19
CA ASP A 534 22.21 16.86 -16.86
C ASP A 534 22.58 15.79 -15.84
N LEU A 535 23.36 16.15 -14.81
CA LEU A 535 23.76 15.24 -13.73
C LEU A 535 22.52 14.69 -13.00
N LEU A 536 21.52 15.54 -12.73
CA LEU A 536 20.24 15.10 -12.17
C LEU A 536 19.49 14.15 -13.11
N SER A 537 19.49 14.44 -14.41
CA SER A 537 18.84 13.60 -15.41
C SER A 537 19.50 12.22 -15.50
N VAL A 538 20.83 12.16 -15.47
CA VAL A 538 21.63 10.93 -15.38
C VAL A 538 21.29 10.15 -14.10
N ASP A 539 21.19 10.85 -12.96
CA ASP A 539 20.87 10.24 -11.67
C ASP A 539 19.53 9.50 -11.70
N ILE A 540 18.60 9.92 -12.55
CA ILE A 540 17.26 9.33 -12.64
C ILE A 540 17.20 8.30 -13.77
N PHE A 541 17.81 8.60 -14.90
CA PHE A 541 17.72 7.82 -16.12
C PHE A 541 18.43 6.46 -16.03
N PHE A 542 19.59 6.37 -15.37
CA PHE A 542 20.35 5.10 -15.29
C PHE A 542 19.64 3.99 -14.49
N ASP A 543 18.50 4.32 -13.88
CA ASP A 543 17.64 3.39 -13.15
C ASP A 543 16.49 2.82 -13.99
N LEU A 544 16.40 3.20 -15.27
CA LEU A 544 15.26 2.88 -16.12
C LEU A 544 14.89 1.40 -16.14
N ARG A 545 13.57 1.13 -16.11
CA ARG A 545 12.99 -0.20 -16.25
C ARG A 545 11.72 -0.12 -17.11
N ALA A 546 11.66 -0.92 -18.16
CA ALA A 546 10.44 -1.08 -18.96
C ALA A 546 9.36 -1.82 -18.16
N VAL A 547 8.12 -1.35 -18.28
CA VAL A 547 6.94 -1.93 -17.63
C VAL A 547 5.80 -2.24 -18.61
N ASN A 548 5.77 -1.59 -19.77
CA ASN A 548 4.86 -1.87 -20.88
C ASN A 548 5.59 -1.77 -22.22
N GLY A 549 5.13 -2.51 -23.23
CA GLY A 549 5.71 -2.48 -24.58
C GLY A 549 7.03 -3.25 -24.72
N ASP A 550 7.84 -2.89 -25.71
CA ASP A 550 9.09 -3.60 -26.03
C ASP A 550 10.27 -3.15 -25.15
N GLY A 551 10.56 -3.94 -24.11
CA GLY A 551 11.69 -3.70 -23.22
C GLY A 551 13.07 -3.68 -23.90
N GLY A 552 13.20 -4.17 -25.14
CA GLY A 552 14.43 -4.11 -25.92
C GLY A 552 14.94 -2.67 -26.13
N PHE A 553 14.03 -1.70 -26.29
CA PHE A 553 14.40 -0.29 -26.42
C PHE A 553 15.10 0.24 -25.16
N ALA A 554 14.56 -0.09 -23.99
CA ALA A 554 15.15 0.28 -22.70
C ALA A 554 16.54 -0.33 -22.53
N VAL A 555 16.71 -1.61 -22.89
CA VAL A 555 18.01 -2.31 -22.81
C VAL A 555 19.04 -1.64 -23.74
N SER A 556 18.68 -1.41 -25.00
CA SER A 556 19.53 -0.78 -26.01
C SER A 556 20.02 0.60 -25.58
N VAL A 557 19.08 1.47 -25.18
CA VAL A 557 19.38 2.84 -24.77
C VAL A 557 20.26 2.88 -23.51
N ARG A 558 20.01 1.97 -22.55
CA ARG A 558 20.84 1.85 -21.34
C ARG A 558 22.25 1.34 -21.65
N GLN A 559 22.39 0.37 -22.56
CA GLN A 559 23.71 -0.11 -23.00
C GLN A 559 24.51 1.01 -23.66
N ALA A 560 23.88 1.79 -24.55
CA ALA A 560 24.50 2.95 -25.17
C ALA A 560 24.93 4.00 -24.13
N ALA A 561 24.11 4.23 -23.10
CA ALA A 561 24.44 5.16 -22.01
C ALA A 561 25.69 4.74 -21.21
N PHE A 562 25.80 3.45 -20.86
CA PHE A 562 26.99 2.94 -20.17
C PHE A 562 28.24 3.01 -21.07
N ALA A 563 28.11 2.69 -22.36
CA ALA A 563 29.21 2.80 -23.31
C ALA A 563 29.67 4.26 -23.48
N ALA A 564 28.75 5.22 -23.54
CA ALA A 564 29.08 6.64 -23.65
C ALA A 564 29.76 7.20 -22.37
N ALA A 565 29.46 6.63 -21.21
CA ALA A 565 30.08 7.01 -19.94
C ALA A 565 31.45 6.33 -19.70
N GLU A 566 31.78 5.29 -20.47
CA GLU A 566 33.03 4.56 -20.33
C GLU A 566 34.23 5.49 -20.60
N GLY A 567 35.20 5.50 -19.68
CA GLY A 567 36.39 6.37 -19.77
C GLY A 567 36.15 7.85 -19.43
N GLN A 568 34.92 8.30 -19.18
CA GLN A 568 34.59 9.70 -18.89
C GLN A 568 34.85 10.08 -17.41
N VAL A 569 36.11 10.06 -16.98
CA VAL A 569 36.49 10.28 -15.56
C VAL A 569 36.02 11.64 -15.03
N ALA A 570 36.08 12.70 -15.84
CA ALA A 570 35.64 14.03 -15.43
C ALA A 570 34.14 14.08 -15.13
N PHE A 571 33.32 13.43 -15.97
CA PHE A 571 31.88 13.30 -15.77
C PHE A 571 31.57 12.52 -14.48
N ILE A 572 32.24 11.38 -14.25
CA ILE A 572 32.07 10.61 -13.02
C ILE A 572 32.45 11.43 -11.79
N LYS A 573 33.53 12.20 -11.86
CA LYS A 573 33.95 13.09 -10.78
C LYS A 573 32.87 14.12 -10.47
N LEU A 574 32.26 14.73 -11.49
CA LEU A 574 31.16 15.68 -11.31
C LEU A 574 29.93 15.02 -10.69
N LEU A 575 29.59 13.77 -11.06
CA LEU A 575 28.51 13.03 -10.42
C LEU A 575 28.76 12.84 -8.92
N VAL A 576 29.98 12.45 -8.53
CA VAL A 576 30.35 12.24 -7.13
C VAL A 576 30.42 13.55 -6.35
N GLU A 577 30.98 14.63 -6.92
CA GLU A 577 31.04 15.95 -6.28
C GLU A 577 29.66 16.60 -6.12
N ASN A 578 28.68 16.21 -6.94
CA ASN A 578 27.29 16.66 -6.82
C ASN A 578 26.51 15.88 -5.73
N VAL A 579 27.08 14.81 -5.16
CA VAL A 579 26.50 14.11 -4.02
C VAL A 579 26.66 14.97 -2.77
N SER A 580 25.56 15.19 -2.06
CA SER A 580 25.56 15.91 -0.79
C SER A 580 24.90 15.07 0.30
N VAL A 581 25.62 14.82 1.39
CA VAL A 581 25.10 14.18 2.61
C VAL A 581 25.19 15.17 3.75
N PRO A 582 24.07 15.68 4.27
CA PRO A 582 24.09 16.70 5.31
C PRO A 582 24.52 16.10 6.67
N ALA A 583 25.28 16.87 7.44
CA ALA A 583 25.66 16.53 8.81
C ALA A 583 24.40 16.40 9.68
N SER A 584 23.98 15.16 9.93
CA SER A 584 22.72 14.83 10.61
C SER A 584 22.90 14.49 12.09
N LEU A 585 24.14 14.29 12.54
CA LEU A 585 24.53 14.06 13.93
C LEU A 585 25.05 15.35 14.59
N LYS A 586 24.77 15.51 15.88
CA LYS A 586 25.32 16.55 16.78
C LYS A 586 26.64 16.05 17.38
N PHE A 587 27.43 16.98 17.94
CA PHE A 587 28.74 16.71 18.56
C PHE A 587 28.73 15.61 19.65
N PHE A 588 27.58 15.39 20.31
CA PHE A 588 27.40 14.33 21.31
C PHE A 588 26.52 13.15 20.81
N GLY A 589 26.46 12.90 19.50
CA GLY A 589 25.71 11.77 18.92
C GLY A 589 24.18 11.90 18.92
N GLY A 590 23.66 13.08 19.27
CA GLY A 590 22.23 13.40 19.14
C GLY A 590 21.83 13.64 17.68
N ILE A 591 20.62 13.23 17.29
CA ILE A 591 20.12 13.39 15.92
C ILE A 591 19.50 14.79 15.74
N ARG A 592 19.79 15.46 14.62
CA ARG A 592 19.16 16.73 14.26
C ARG A 592 17.74 16.47 13.74
N THR A 593 16.76 17.21 14.27
CA THR A 593 15.34 17.02 13.92
C THR A 593 14.65 18.35 13.66
N VAL A 594 13.63 18.31 12.80
CA VAL A 594 12.67 19.40 12.59
C VAL A 594 11.32 18.90 13.10
N ALA A 595 10.71 19.64 14.03
CA ALA A 595 9.48 19.23 14.73
C ALA A 595 9.55 17.79 15.31
N GLY A 596 10.72 17.36 15.77
CA GLY A 596 10.94 16.02 16.34
C GLY A 596 11.09 14.88 15.32
N ARG A 597 11.09 15.17 14.01
CA ARG A 597 11.33 14.20 12.93
C ARG A 597 12.63 14.47 12.19
N ILE A 598 13.19 13.45 11.54
CA ILE A 598 14.33 13.55 10.62
C ILE A 598 13.93 12.95 9.26
N ASP A 599 14.14 13.69 8.17
CA ASP A 599 13.96 13.18 6.81
C ASP A 599 15.15 12.28 6.45
N LEU A 600 14.95 10.96 6.46
CA LEU A 600 16.03 9.99 6.21
C LEU A 600 16.41 9.90 4.72
N LYS A 601 15.52 10.31 3.81
CA LYS A 601 15.85 10.42 2.39
C LYS A 601 16.87 11.52 2.18
N ALA A 602 16.60 12.70 2.70
CA ALA A 602 17.52 13.84 2.63
C ALA A 602 18.77 13.66 3.51
N ALA A 603 18.65 13.01 4.67
CA ALA A 603 19.75 12.86 5.62
C ALA A 603 20.86 11.91 5.17
N GLY A 604 20.57 10.98 4.25
CA GLY A 604 21.58 10.00 3.85
C GLY A 604 21.23 9.11 2.67
N LEU A 605 19.97 8.64 2.56
CA LEU A 605 19.61 7.65 1.55
C LEU A 605 19.77 8.20 0.12
N PHE A 606 19.39 9.46 -0.14
CA PHE A 606 19.54 10.07 -1.46
C PHE A 606 21.02 10.15 -1.89
N GLY A 607 21.89 10.66 -1.01
CA GLY A 607 23.32 10.77 -1.30
C GLY A 607 24.00 9.42 -1.47
N LEU A 608 23.63 8.44 -0.65
CA LEU A 608 24.10 7.06 -0.78
C LEU A 608 23.75 6.47 -2.15
N VAL A 609 22.49 6.59 -2.59
CA VAL A 609 22.03 6.05 -3.86
C VAL A 609 22.76 6.71 -5.04
N ALA A 610 22.87 8.04 -5.02
CA ALA A 610 23.57 8.81 -6.05
C ALA A 610 25.05 8.40 -6.16
N TRP A 611 25.73 8.27 -5.02
CA TRP A 611 27.12 7.84 -4.99
C TRP A 611 27.32 6.41 -5.50
N VAL A 612 26.49 5.47 -5.05
CA VAL A 612 26.57 4.07 -5.50
C VAL A 612 26.32 3.97 -7.00
N ARG A 613 25.40 4.77 -7.54
CA ARG A 613 25.16 4.85 -8.99
C ARG A 613 26.39 5.37 -9.72
N ALA A 614 27.02 6.44 -9.25
CA ALA A 614 28.25 6.98 -9.85
C ALA A 614 29.38 5.92 -9.87
N MET A 615 29.55 5.16 -8.79
CA MET A 615 30.51 4.05 -8.74
C MET A 615 30.14 2.92 -9.71
N ALA A 616 28.85 2.57 -9.81
CA ALA A 616 28.39 1.56 -10.75
C ALA A 616 28.67 1.97 -12.20
N ILE A 617 28.48 3.24 -12.56
CA ILE A 617 28.84 3.75 -13.89
C ILE A 617 30.36 3.67 -14.09
N ARG A 618 31.16 4.12 -13.11
CA ARG A 618 32.63 4.07 -13.18
C ARG A 618 33.19 2.67 -13.45
N TYR A 619 32.64 1.67 -12.77
CA TYR A 619 33.10 0.28 -12.86
C TYR A 619 32.28 -0.58 -13.84
N HIS A 620 31.43 0.06 -14.66
CA HIS A 620 30.58 -0.59 -15.65
C HIS A 620 29.68 -1.71 -15.06
N VAL A 621 29.16 -1.50 -13.86
CA VAL A 621 28.21 -2.38 -13.17
C VAL A 621 26.80 -2.01 -13.62
N MET A 622 26.24 -2.79 -14.55
CA MET A 622 24.91 -2.55 -15.13
C MET A 622 23.75 -3.07 -14.27
N GLU A 623 23.91 -3.08 -12.95
CA GLU A 623 22.84 -3.39 -12.01
C GLU A 623 21.95 -2.15 -11.76
N ARG A 624 20.71 -2.38 -11.31
CA ARG A 624 19.72 -1.32 -11.05
C ARG A 624 19.58 -0.99 -9.57
N SER A 625 19.31 -2.00 -8.74
CA SER A 625 19.15 -1.78 -7.29
C SER A 625 20.47 -1.34 -6.68
N THR A 626 20.41 -0.47 -5.68
CA THR A 626 21.59 0.04 -4.98
C THR A 626 22.37 -1.10 -4.32
N SER A 627 21.67 -2.09 -3.76
CA SER A 627 22.30 -3.28 -3.17
C SER A 627 23.04 -4.12 -4.22
N ALA A 628 22.46 -4.34 -5.40
CA ALA A 628 23.13 -5.10 -6.46
C ALA A 628 24.31 -4.32 -7.05
N ARG A 629 24.18 -2.99 -7.19
CA ARG A 629 25.29 -2.10 -7.58
C ARG A 629 26.44 -2.15 -6.60
N LEU A 630 26.18 -2.06 -5.29
CA LEU A 630 27.20 -2.20 -4.25
C LEU A 630 27.92 -3.54 -4.35
N GLY A 631 27.17 -4.65 -4.49
CA GLY A 631 27.76 -5.98 -4.66
C GLY A 631 28.64 -6.09 -5.92
N GLY A 632 28.18 -5.54 -7.05
CA GLY A 632 28.94 -5.52 -8.29
C GLY A 632 30.20 -4.63 -8.22
N VAL A 633 30.11 -3.47 -7.56
CA VAL A 633 31.26 -2.58 -7.34
C VAL A 633 32.26 -3.26 -6.42
N LYS A 634 31.82 -3.88 -5.33
CA LYS A 634 32.66 -4.64 -4.39
C LYS A 634 33.50 -5.70 -5.11
N ALA A 635 32.91 -6.41 -6.08
CA ALA A 635 33.63 -7.42 -6.88
C ALA A 635 34.70 -6.85 -7.83
N ARG A 636 34.72 -5.52 -8.06
CA ARG A 636 35.64 -4.84 -8.98
C ARG A 636 36.72 -4.01 -8.29
N VAL A 637 36.58 -3.74 -7.00
CA VAL A 637 37.48 -2.83 -6.26
C VAL A 637 38.26 -3.57 -5.17
N ARG A 638 39.51 -3.15 -4.91
CA ARG A 638 40.33 -3.64 -3.79
C ARG A 638 40.15 -2.80 -2.52
N ALA A 639 38.92 -2.35 -2.26
CA ALA A 639 38.61 -1.55 -1.07
C ALA A 639 38.40 -2.44 0.16
N SER A 640 38.41 -1.82 1.35
CA SER A 640 37.96 -2.48 2.57
C SER A 640 36.51 -2.93 2.39
N GLU A 641 36.28 -4.24 2.35
CA GLU A 641 34.94 -4.82 2.23
C GLU A 641 33.97 -4.28 3.31
N SER A 642 34.50 -3.87 4.47
CA SER A 642 33.72 -3.39 5.60
C SER A 642 32.94 -2.11 5.32
N ASP A 643 33.46 -1.18 4.52
CA ASP A 643 32.84 0.14 4.33
C ASP A 643 31.68 0.07 3.34
N LEU A 644 31.83 -0.70 2.26
CA LEU A 644 30.76 -0.96 1.30
C LEU A 644 29.62 -1.78 1.94
N ASP A 645 29.96 -2.74 2.80
CA ASP A 645 28.96 -3.52 3.55
C ASP A 645 28.19 -2.61 4.53
N ALA A 646 28.87 -1.69 5.22
CA ALA A 646 28.24 -0.70 6.10
C ALA A 646 27.28 0.23 5.34
N LEU A 647 27.61 0.66 4.12
CA LEU A 647 26.69 1.43 3.27
C LEU A 647 25.46 0.59 2.89
N GLY A 648 25.66 -0.68 2.54
CA GLY A 648 24.56 -1.62 2.33
C GLY A 648 23.63 -1.63 3.54
N GLU A 649 24.13 -1.97 4.71
CA GLU A 649 23.36 -2.00 5.96
C GLU A 649 22.64 -0.67 6.28
N ALA A 650 23.31 0.46 6.02
CA ALA A 650 22.72 1.79 6.18
C ALA A 650 21.50 1.99 5.27
N GLN A 651 21.60 1.61 3.99
CA GLN A 651 20.48 1.66 3.05
C GLN A 651 19.27 0.86 3.57
N GLY A 652 19.51 -0.38 4.01
CA GLY A 652 18.44 -1.24 4.55
C GLY A 652 17.77 -0.63 5.77
N THR A 653 18.57 -0.08 6.68
CA THR A 653 18.07 0.61 7.89
C THR A 653 17.23 1.83 7.54
N PHE A 654 17.64 2.66 6.57
CA PHE A 654 16.81 3.80 6.16
C PHE A 654 15.46 3.36 5.59
N LEU A 655 15.44 2.35 4.72
CA LEU A 655 14.20 1.83 4.13
C LEU A 655 13.26 1.26 5.20
N ASP A 656 13.78 0.46 6.14
CA ASP A 656 13.00 -0.10 7.26
C ASP A 656 12.30 1.01 8.08
N LEU A 657 13.07 2.02 8.47
CA LEU A 657 12.60 3.08 9.38
C LEU A 657 11.62 4.02 8.67
N ILE A 658 11.88 4.38 7.42
CA ILE A 658 10.96 5.20 6.63
C ILE A 658 9.64 4.45 6.43
N LEU A 659 9.70 3.19 5.98
CA LEU A 659 8.49 2.42 5.67
C LEU A 659 7.63 2.18 6.92
N SER A 660 8.26 1.84 8.05
CA SER A 660 7.57 1.67 9.33
C SER A 660 6.85 2.96 9.75
N GLN A 661 7.50 4.12 9.59
CA GLN A 661 6.86 5.40 9.88
C GLN A 661 5.72 5.72 8.92
N GLN A 662 5.86 5.44 7.62
CA GLN A 662 4.83 5.72 6.61
C GLN A 662 3.56 4.90 6.84
N VAL A 663 3.70 3.63 7.17
CA VAL A 663 2.58 2.74 7.51
C VAL A 663 1.80 3.27 8.72
N GLU A 664 2.51 3.72 9.75
CA GLU A 664 1.92 4.33 10.94
C GLU A 664 1.23 5.66 10.63
N ASP A 665 1.87 6.53 9.83
CA ASP A 665 1.32 7.82 9.43
C ASP A 665 0.02 7.66 8.63
N ILE A 666 -0.01 6.75 7.66
CA ILE A 666 -1.19 6.44 6.84
C ILE A 666 -2.34 5.95 7.73
N ALA A 667 -2.05 5.11 8.73
CA ALA A 667 -3.08 4.62 9.66
C ALA A 667 -3.74 5.75 10.45
N HIS A 668 -3.01 6.86 10.68
CA HIS A 668 -3.47 8.05 11.40
C HIS A 668 -3.96 9.18 10.48
N GLY A 669 -4.06 8.96 9.16
CA GLY A 669 -4.42 9.99 8.18
C GLY A 669 -3.40 11.11 8.06
N ILE A 670 -2.13 10.85 8.42
CA ILE A 670 -1.00 11.74 8.18
C ILE A 670 -0.42 11.37 6.81
N PRO A 671 -0.27 12.32 5.87
CA PRO A 671 0.35 12.03 4.58
C PRO A 671 1.75 11.40 4.76
N PRO A 672 2.05 10.28 4.10
CA PRO A 672 3.33 9.61 4.26
C PRO A 672 4.45 10.52 3.75
N SER A 673 5.59 10.49 4.44
CA SER A 673 6.80 11.24 4.07
C SER A 673 8.05 10.41 4.37
N ASN A 674 9.23 10.95 4.09
CA ASN A 674 10.50 10.31 4.46
C ASN A 674 10.95 10.65 5.90
N ALA A 675 10.10 11.38 6.64
CA ALA A 675 10.44 11.94 7.95
C ALA A 675 10.06 11.01 9.11
N VAL A 676 11.05 10.50 9.83
CA VAL A 676 10.91 9.54 10.94
C VAL A 676 10.90 10.23 12.30
N ALA A 677 9.94 9.89 13.16
CA ALA A 677 9.83 10.44 14.51
C ALA A 677 10.82 9.78 15.48
N VAL A 678 11.94 10.45 15.73
CA VAL A 678 13.07 9.90 16.52
C VAL A 678 12.66 9.45 17.92
N LYS A 679 11.74 10.17 18.57
CA LYS A 679 11.27 9.84 19.93
C LYS A 679 10.42 8.56 20.01
N ARG A 680 9.94 8.04 18.88
CA ARG A 680 9.15 6.80 18.80
C ARG A 680 10.00 5.58 18.51
N LEU A 681 11.27 5.76 18.15
CA LEU A 681 12.17 4.65 17.85
C LEU A 681 12.54 3.88 19.13
N SER A 682 12.65 2.56 19.00
CA SER A 682 13.23 1.72 20.04
C SER A 682 14.71 2.07 20.24
N SER A 683 15.29 1.74 21.39
CA SER A 683 16.74 1.95 21.62
C SER A 683 17.59 1.25 20.56
N ARG A 684 17.18 0.05 20.14
CA ARG A 684 17.84 -0.72 19.07
C ARG A 684 17.79 0.02 17.74
N ASP A 685 16.63 0.54 17.35
CA ASP A 685 16.47 1.24 16.07
C ASP A 685 17.16 2.60 16.07
N LEU A 686 17.22 3.27 17.22
CA LEU A 686 17.98 4.50 17.38
C LEU A 686 19.48 4.28 17.18
N ASP A 687 20.02 3.18 17.71
CA ASP A 687 21.43 2.83 17.53
C ASP A 687 21.72 2.41 16.08
N ARG A 688 20.84 1.59 15.45
CA ARG A 688 20.93 1.29 14.02
C ARG A 688 20.93 2.57 13.16
N LEU A 689 20.05 3.52 13.47
CA LEU A 689 19.96 4.78 12.76
C LEU A 689 21.24 5.61 12.90
N ARG A 690 21.84 5.69 14.11
CA ARG A 690 23.11 6.39 14.32
C ARG A 690 24.24 5.75 13.51
N THR A 691 24.34 4.42 13.52
CA THR A 691 25.34 3.69 12.72
C THR A 691 25.14 3.96 11.23
N ALA A 692 23.91 3.92 10.74
CA ALA A 692 23.60 4.21 9.33
C ALA A 692 23.99 5.64 8.94
N LEU A 693 23.65 6.64 9.78
CA LEU A 693 24.03 8.04 9.54
C LEU A 693 25.54 8.26 9.58
N ALA A 694 26.27 7.55 10.44
CA ALA A 694 27.72 7.61 10.49
C ALA A 694 28.35 7.01 9.22
N ALA A 695 27.86 5.85 8.75
CA ALA A 695 28.37 5.20 7.55
C ALA A 695 28.25 6.10 6.30
N VAL A 696 27.10 6.76 6.11
CA VAL A 696 26.91 7.66 4.95
C VAL A 696 27.68 8.97 5.06
N SER A 697 28.10 9.39 6.26
CA SER A 697 28.89 10.60 6.44
C SER A 697 30.33 10.44 5.89
N ASN A 698 30.79 9.21 5.66
CA ASN A 698 32.14 8.91 5.15
C ASN A 698 32.18 8.69 3.63
N ILE A 699 31.05 8.88 2.92
CA ILE A 699 30.94 8.63 1.48
C ILE A 699 31.94 9.47 0.65
N ASP A 700 32.20 10.71 1.06
CA ASP A 700 33.13 11.61 0.35
C ASP A 700 34.57 11.10 0.40
N GLU A 701 35.00 10.58 1.56
CA GLU A 701 36.34 10.01 1.74
C GLU A 701 36.50 8.73 0.92
N LEU A 702 35.49 7.84 0.96
CA LEU A 702 35.46 6.62 0.17
C LEU A 702 35.46 6.89 -1.34
N GLY A 703 34.74 7.94 -1.77
CA GLY A 703 34.70 8.38 -3.16
C GLY A 703 36.07 8.81 -3.69
N ARG A 704 36.87 9.53 -2.90
CA ARG A 704 38.25 9.90 -3.31
C ARG A 704 39.14 8.67 -3.46
N ASP A 705 39.02 7.71 -2.54
CA ASP A 705 39.84 6.51 -2.58
C ASP A 705 39.51 5.61 -3.77
N LEU A 706 38.23 5.43 -4.09
CA LEU A 706 37.79 4.60 -5.22
C LEU A 706 37.97 5.26 -6.59
N LEU A 707 37.86 6.59 -6.67
CA LEU A 707 38.03 7.29 -7.95
C LEU A 707 39.48 7.42 -8.40
N PHE A 708 40.44 7.53 -7.47
CA PHE A 708 41.80 7.98 -7.75
C PHE A 708 42.92 6.98 -7.38
N LYS A 709 42.62 5.83 -6.76
CA LYS A 709 43.61 4.78 -6.54
C LYS A 709 43.35 3.63 -7.52
N ASP A 710 44.25 3.48 -8.49
CA ASP A 710 44.29 2.35 -9.44
C ASP A 710 44.71 1.04 -8.77
#